data_AF-E8K0J4-F1
#
_entry.id   AF-E8K0J4-F1
#
_cell.length_a   1.000
_cell.length_b   1.000
_cell.length_c   1.000
_cell.angle_alpha   90.00
_cell.angle_beta   90.00
_cell.angle_gamma   90.00
#
_symmetry.space_group_name_H-M   'P 1'
#
loop_
_entity.id
_entity.type
_entity.pdbx_description
1 polymer ?
#
loop_
_entity_poly.entity_id
_entity_poly.type
_entity_poly.pdbx_seq_one_letter_code
_entity_poly.pdbx_strand_id
1 'polypeptide(L)'
;MSQWISRFPIPKIYLSFLLLWLYYAIFSASFLALLGFVFLLLCLFFQFPWKTVVKVLFVCGLFGSWFIFQKWQQEEASQHLVDSVNTVRILPDTIKVNGDSLSFRGKADGRLFQVYYKFQSEAEKERLKELSELHEIVVKGKLAIPQGANNFAGFDYRNYLKTQGIYQTLTISEIVELKKASSWDIGENLSSLRRKAVVWIKRNFPDPMRNYMTGLLLGHLDTNFEEMNELYSSLGIIHLFALSGMQVGFFMNAFKKSLLRLGLTQEKFKWLAYPFSLVYAGLTGFSASVIRSLLQKLLAQHGFKGLDNFALTVLVLFIMMPNFFLTAGGVLSCAYAFILTMTGEEVTGIKGLVRESFIISLGILPILSFYFSEFQPWSILLTFVFSFLFDMVLLPLLSMLFCLSWIYPITQFNFLFEWLENIIRYVSQLSTRPFVFGQPNLWVLVCLLVSLALIYDYRKNLKKASLLILFIVSLFLVTKHPLENEITVLDMEQGRSIFLRDMTGKTILLDVGEKLAVEKKEAWQEKVTSSVAKRSLIPYLKSRGVAKIDQLVLTDSEPKQLDHLLEISKAFNLGEILVTEETLSKSEFMDKLKESNLKVRPIKTGEQLVIFGSSLEVIENQNRDSKTSIAMYGKLLNQTFLVTGNIEEKFLNKSYPKIQADVVLTHQQALKKKTDVEVLEIFQPKITVISVDKKKKFKEKNGENNQEFGNSIYKTDQKGAIRFKGWAAWQIETVR
;
A
#
# COMPACT_ATOMS: atom_id res chain seq x y z
N MET A 1 -13.08 -7.63 40.66
CA MET A 1 -13.77 -6.69 39.74
C MET A 1 -13.49 -5.27 40.21
N SER A 2 -12.76 -4.46 39.44
CA SER A 2 -12.50 -3.07 39.86
C SER A 2 -13.75 -2.22 39.64
N GLN A 3 -14.34 -1.71 40.74
CA GLN A 3 -15.46 -0.75 40.75
C GLN A 3 -15.22 0.51 39.89
N TRP A 4 -14.00 0.71 39.40
CA TRP A 4 -13.61 1.83 38.55
C TRP A 4 -14.17 1.73 37.12
N ILE A 5 -14.33 0.52 36.57
CA ILE A 5 -14.74 0.35 35.16
C ILE A 5 -16.27 0.48 34.99
N SER A 6 -17.06 0.22 36.03
CA SER A 6 -18.50 0.47 36.05
C SER A 6 -18.88 1.93 36.35
N ARG A 7 -17.90 2.77 36.69
CA ARG A 7 -18.09 4.20 37.03
C ARG A 7 -17.69 5.16 35.91
N PHE A 8 -17.48 4.68 34.68
CA PHE A 8 -17.18 5.58 33.57
C PHE A 8 -18.36 6.53 33.30
N PRO A 9 -18.09 7.84 33.08
CA PRO A 9 -19.12 8.88 32.97
C PRO A 9 -20.08 8.68 31.79
N ILE A 10 -19.64 8.02 30.73
CA ILE A 10 -20.40 7.78 29.50
C ILE A 10 -20.15 6.34 29.00
N PRO A 11 -20.98 5.81 28.09
CA PRO A 11 -20.69 4.56 27.40
C PRO A 11 -19.26 4.55 26.82
N LYS A 12 -18.50 3.49 27.08
CA LYS A 12 -17.08 3.41 26.75
C LYS A 12 -16.83 3.61 25.25
N ILE A 13 -17.74 3.14 24.41
CA ILE A 13 -17.67 3.28 22.97
C ILE A 13 -17.73 4.76 22.51
N TYR A 14 -18.51 5.60 23.19
CA TYR A 14 -18.57 7.04 22.89
C TYR A 14 -17.24 7.73 23.24
N LEU A 15 -16.63 7.34 24.36
CA LEU A 15 -15.30 7.82 24.74
C LEU A 15 -14.24 7.39 23.72
N SER A 16 -14.22 6.11 23.33
CA SER A 16 -13.26 5.62 22.32
C SER A 16 -13.43 6.31 20.98
N PHE A 17 -14.67 6.58 20.55
CA PHE A 17 -14.96 7.32 19.31
C PHE A 17 -14.50 8.78 19.40
N LEU A 18 -14.81 9.47 20.50
CA LEU A 18 -14.34 10.84 20.76
C LEU A 18 -12.80 10.93 20.73
N LEU A 19 -12.13 9.97 21.38
CA LEU A 19 -10.66 9.89 21.40
C LEU A 19 -10.07 9.55 20.03
N LEU A 20 -10.77 8.81 19.18
CA LEU A 20 -10.33 8.54 17.81
C LEU A 20 -10.27 9.83 16.97
N TRP A 21 -11.26 10.72 17.11
CA TRP A 21 -11.23 12.02 16.45
C TRP A 21 -10.14 12.92 17.00
N LEU A 22 -9.96 12.97 18.32
CA LEU A 22 -8.84 13.68 18.95
C LEU A 22 -7.48 13.16 18.46
N TYR A 23 -7.34 11.83 18.38
CA TYR A 23 -6.15 11.15 17.89
C TYR A 23 -5.80 11.59 16.46
N TYR A 24 -6.76 11.53 15.53
CA TYR A 24 -6.51 11.98 14.16
C TYR A 24 -6.27 13.48 14.09
N ALA A 25 -6.96 14.31 14.87
CA ALA A 25 -6.71 15.76 14.91
C ALA A 25 -5.25 16.07 15.29
N ILE A 26 -4.66 15.29 16.20
CA ILE A 26 -3.26 15.47 16.62
C ILE A 26 -2.30 14.86 15.59
N PHE A 27 -2.46 13.60 15.20
CA PHE A 27 -1.47 12.90 14.36
C PHE A 27 -1.54 13.26 12.87
N SER A 28 -2.73 13.46 12.30
CA SER A 28 -2.87 13.81 10.88
C SER A 28 -2.95 15.31 10.63
N ALA A 29 -3.08 16.13 11.69
CA ALA A 29 -3.26 17.58 11.61
C ALA A 29 -4.41 17.99 10.64
N SER A 30 -5.40 17.12 10.48
CA SER A 30 -6.51 17.34 9.55
C SER A 30 -7.55 18.29 10.16
N PHE A 31 -7.87 19.36 9.44
CA PHE A 31 -8.96 20.28 9.81
C PHE A 31 -10.30 19.55 9.98
N LEU A 32 -10.56 18.54 9.13
CA LEU A 32 -11.77 17.72 9.23
C LEU A 32 -11.82 16.94 10.54
N ALA A 33 -10.68 16.38 10.98
CA ALA A 33 -10.61 15.66 12.24
C ALA A 33 -10.86 16.57 13.45
N LEU A 34 -10.32 17.80 13.41
CA LEU A 34 -10.57 18.80 14.43
C LEU A 34 -12.05 19.20 14.47
N LEU A 35 -12.66 19.47 13.31
CA LEU A 35 -14.08 19.85 13.22
C LEU A 35 -14.97 18.73 13.78
N GLY A 36 -14.71 17.48 13.41
CA GLY A 36 -15.44 16.33 13.95
C GLY A 36 -15.27 16.16 15.46
N PHE A 37 -14.07 16.39 15.99
CA PHE A 37 -13.83 16.37 17.44
C PHE A 37 -14.62 17.46 18.16
N VAL A 38 -14.61 18.71 17.66
CA VAL A 38 -15.38 19.83 18.23
C VAL A 38 -16.88 19.55 18.16
N PHE A 39 -17.38 19.02 17.04
CA PHE A 39 -18.78 18.63 16.92
C PHE A 39 -19.19 17.60 17.97
N LEU A 40 -18.38 16.56 18.20
CA LEU A 40 -18.65 15.56 19.23
C LEU A 40 -18.59 16.12 20.66
N LEU A 41 -17.70 17.08 20.92
CA LEU A 41 -17.69 17.81 22.19
C LEU A 41 -18.98 18.60 22.39
N LEU A 42 -19.49 19.28 21.36
CA LEU A 42 -20.79 19.97 21.45
C LEU A 42 -21.91 18.96 21.75
N CYS A 43 -21.98 17.84 21.05
CA CYS A 43 -22.94 16.78 21.35
C CYS A 43 -22.83 16.27 22.80
N LEU A 44 -21.60 16.13 23.31
CA LEU A 44 -21.35 15.72 24.69
C LEU A 44 -21.91 16.75 25.70
N PHE A 45 -21.75 18.05 25.46
CA PHE A 45 -22.32 19.12 26.29
C PHE A 45 -23.85 19.14 26.29
N PHE A 46 -24.48 18.84 25.15
CA PHE A 46 -25.95 18.81 25.06
C PHE A 46 -26.57 17.55 25.65
N GLN A 47 -25.89 16.40 25.58
CA GLN A 47 -26.45 15.12 26.00
C GLN A 47 -26.20 14.76 27.47
N PHE A 48 -25.15 15.32 28.09
CA PHE A 48 -24.71 14.90 29.43
C PHE A 48 -24.56 16.09 30.39
N PRO A 49 -24.79 15.88 31.70
CA PRO A 49 -24.66 16.95 32.69
C PRO A 49 -23.22 17.42 32.83
N TRP A 50 -23.01 18.69 33.18
CA TRP A 50 -21.68 19.33 33.27
C TRP A 50 -20.65 18.51 34.05
N LYS A 51 -21.03 17.90 35.19
CA LYS A 51 -20.13 17.05 36.00
C LYS A 51 -19.58 15.85 35.23
N THR A 52 -20.37 15.26 34.35
CA THR A 52 -19.99 14.14 33.48
C THR A 52 -19.07 14.62 32.38
N VAL A 53 -19.40 15.76 31.76
CA VAL A 53 -18.59 16.36 30.70
C VAL A 53 -17.19 16.71 31.20
N VAL A 54 -17.06 17.33 32.38
CA VAL A 54 -15.76 17.66 32.99
C VAL A 54 -14.90 16.41 33.19
N LYS A 55 -15.49 15.28 33.64
CA LYS A 55 -14.75 14.01 33.78
C LYS A 55 -14.27 13.47 32.43
N VAL A 56 -15.11 13.56 31.40
CA VAL A 56 -14.74 13.12 30.03
C VAL A 56 -13.63 14.01 29.48
N LEU A 57 -13.73 15.33 29.64
CA LEU A 57 -12.70 16.28 29.23
C LEU A 57 -11.37 16.04 29.93
N PHE A 58 -11.39 15.68 31.23
CA PHE A 58 -10.17 15.30 31.95
C PHE A 58 -9.51 14.06 31.31
N VAL A 59 -10.29 13.02 30.99
CA VAL A 59 -9.77 11.83 30.29
C VAL A 59 -9.25 12.19 28.90
N CYS A 60 -9.97 13.01 28.14
CA CYS A 60 -9.50 13.52 26.85
C CYS A 60 -8.22 14.35 26.98
N GLY A 61 -8.06 15.11 28.05
CA GLY A 61 -6.84 15.86 28.35
C GLY A 61 -5.64 14.93 28.61
N LEU A 62 -5.83 13.85 29.38
CA LEU A 62 -4.78 12.85 29.63
C LEU A 62 -4.35 12.15 28.34
N PHE A 63 -5.31 11.64 27.56
CA PHE A 63 -5.02 11.00 26.27
C PHE A 63 -4.45 12.00 25.26
N GLY A 64 -4.97 13.24 25.23
CA GLY A 64 -4.47 14.31 24.38
C GLY A 64 -3.01 14.65 24.70
N SER A 65 -2.67 14.80 25.98
CA SER A 65 -1.28 14.99 26.43
C SER A 65 -0.40 13.81 26.04
N TRP A 66 -0.87 12.58 26.19
CA TRP A 66 -0.16 11.38 25.75
C TRP A 66 0.07 11.36 24.23
N PHE A 67 -0.94 11.70 23.42
CA PHE A 67 -0.83 11.76 21.97
C PHE A 67 0.14 12.85 21.51
N ILE A 68 0.10 14.03 22.14
CA ILE A 68 1.04 15.11 21.88
C ILE A 68 2.46 14.68 22.24
N PHE A 69 2.66 14.05 23.41
CA PHE A 69 3.97 13.53 23.82
C PHE A 69 4.51 12.49 22.82
N GLN A 70 3.67 11.56 22.38
CA GLN A 70 4.03 10.56 21.37
C GLN A 70 4.39 11.21 20.02
N LYS A 71 3.61 12.19 19.58
CA LYS A 71 3.90 12.92 18.34
C LYS A 71 5.21 13.71 18.45
N TRP A 72 5.43 14.40 19.57
CA TRP A 72 6.66 15.13 19.86
C TRP A 72 7.89 14.20 19.83
N GLN A 73 7.81 13.04 20.49
CA GLN A 73 8.89 12.04 20.47
C GLN A 73 9.22 11.56 19.04
N GLN A 74 8.20 11.41 18.18
CA GLN A 74 8.41 11.04 16.78
C GLN A 74 9.04 12.16 15.95
N GLU A 75 8.67 13.40 16.21
CA GLU A 75 9.23 14.57 15.53
C GLU A 75 10.69 14.79 15.95
N GLU A 76 10.99 14.71 17.24
CA GLU A 76 12.34 14.78 17.79
C GLU A 76 13.25 13.70 17.19
N ALA A 77 12.78 12.44 17.16
CA ALA A 77 13.52 11.33 16.55
C ALA A 77 13.75 11.52 15.04
N SER A 78 12.86 12.23 14.36
CA SER A 78 13.00 12.54 12.93
C SER A 78 13.96 13.70 12.64
N GLN A 79 14.16 14.60 13.59
CA GLN A 79 15.08 15.74 13.46
C GLN A 79 16.51 15.37 13.87
N HIS A 80 16.66 14.63 14.97
CA HIS A 80 17.96 14.19 15.46
C HIS A 80 18.36 12.88 14.81
N LEU A 81 18.80 12.93 13.55
CA LEU A 81 19.26 11.75 12.81
C LEU A 81 20.68 11.34 13.24
N VAL A 82 21.01 10.05 13.12
CA VAL A 82 22.37 9.54 13.40
C VAL A 82 23.27 9.77 12.19
N ASP A 83 24.52 10.18 12.42
CA ASP A 83 25.50 10.47 11.37
C ASP A 83 26.17 9.20 10.82
N SER A 84 26.50 8.25 11.69
CA SER A 84 27.16 7.00 11.34
C SER A 84 26.75 5.86 12.25
N VAL A 85 26.62 4.66 11.69
CA VAL A 85 26.34 3.43 12.44
C VAL A 85 27.40 2.40 12.07
N ASN A 86 28.17 1.96 13.08
CA ASN A 86 29.27 1.01 12.90
C ASN A 86 28.89 -0.41 13.32
N THR A 87 27.97 -0.56 14.27
CA THR A 87 27.49 -1.85 14.74
C THR A 87 25.97 -1.91 14.63
N VAL A 88 25.45 -3.02 14.14
CA VAL A 88 24.01 -3.25 13.99
C VAL A 88 23.66 -4.62 14.52
N ARG A 89 22.69 -4.68 15.43
CA ARG A 89 22.10 -5.95 15.85
C ARG A 89 20.96 -6.33 14.93
N ILE A 90 21.03 -7.51 14.33
CA ILE A 90 20.03 -8.02 13.38
C ILE A 90 18.79 -8.52 14.15
N LEU A 91 17.59 -8.15 13.70
CA LEU A 91 16.33 -8.81 14.10
C LEU A 91 16.04 -9.99 13.15
N PRO A 92 16.27 -11.25 13.57
CA PRO A 92 16.35 -12.37 12.62
C PRO A 92 15.04 -12.66 11.87
N ASP A 93 13.88 -12.47 12.49
CA ASP A 93 12.57 -12.73 11.85
C ASP A 93 12.24 -11.77 10.70
N THR A 94 12.97 -10.66 10.61
CA THR A 94 12.79 -9.64 9.57
C THR A 94 13.68 -9.84 8.34
N ILE A 95 14.56 -10.84 8.36
CA ILE A 95 15.46 -11.17 7.25
C ILE A 95 14.65 -11.61 6.02
N LYS A 96 14.77 -10.81 4.96
CA LYS A 96 14.22 -11.06 3.62
C LYS A 96 15.33 -11.06 2.59
N VAL A 97 15.38 -12.12 1.80
CA VAL A 97 16.35 -12.34 0.71
C VAL A 97 15.60 -12.26 -0.61
N ASN A 98 16.06 -11.42 -1.53
CA ASN A 98 15.51 -11.29 -2.88
C ASN A 98 16.68 -11.18 -3.89
N GLY A 99 16.93 -12.25 -4.65
CA GLY A 99 18.11 -12.36 -5.51
C GLY A 99 19.41 -12.08 -4.77
N ASP A 100 20.18 -11.13 -5.28
CA ASP A 100 21.43 -10.64 -4.67
C ASP A 100 21.23 -9.64 -3.52
N SER A 101 20.00 -9.31 -3.12
CA SER A 101 19.72 -8.35 -2.06
C SER A 101 19.19 -8.97 -0.78
N LEU A 102 19.68 -8.44 0.33
CA LEU A 102 19.27 -8.71 1.69
C LEU A 102 18.62 -7.44 2.27
N SER A 103 17.49 -7.62 2.96
CA SER A 103 16.90 -6.58 3.79
C SER A 103 16.46 -7.13 5.13
N PHE A 104 16.65 -6.36 6.19
CA PHE A 104 16.22 -6.69 7.55
C PHE A 104 16.10 -5.43 8.39
N ARG A 105 15.46 -5.53 9.55
CA ARG A 105 15.46 -4.48 10.57
C ARG A 105 16.63 -4.71 11.51
N GLY A 106 17.40 -3.66 11.75
CA GLY A 106 18.55 -3.67 12.64
C GLY A 106 18.39 -2.66 13.76
N LYS A 107 18.91 -2.97 14.94
CA LYS A 107 18.96 -2.05 16.10
C LYS A 107 20.38 -1.57 16.32
N ALA A 108 20.58 -0.26 16.40
CA ALA A 108 21.85 0.37 16.71
C ALA A 108 21.58 1.63 17.56
N ASP A 109 22.38 1.87 18.59
CA ASP A 109 22.25 3.04 19.48
C ASP A 109 20.81 3.29 20.00
N GLY A 110 20.11 2.20 20.34
CA GLY A 110 18.72 2.26 20.82
C GLY A 110 17.67 2.55 19.74
N ARG A 111 18.07 2.70 18.48
CA ARG A 111 17.20 3.02 17.33
C ARG A 111 17.06 1.86 16.37
N LEU A 112 15.94 1.84 15.65
CA LEU A 112 15.67 0.87 14.59
C LEU A 112 15.96 1.47 13.22
N PHE A 113 16.62 0.67 12.39
CA PHE A 113 16.97 0.99 11.02
C PHE A 113 16.40 -0.07 10.09
N GLN A 114 15.92 0.35 8.92
CA GLN A 114 15.75 -0.58 7.82
C GLN A 114 17.08 -0.71 7.09
N VAL A 115 17.61 -1.94 7.05
CA VAL A 115 18.94 -2.22 6.52
C VAL A 115 18.83 -2.90 5.16
N TYR A 116 19.70 -2.51 4.23
CA TYR A 116 19.86 -3.10 2.91
C TYR A 116 21.32 -3.50 2.70
N TYR A 117 21.52 -4.68 2.12
CA TYR A 117 22.84 -5.19 1.76
C TYR A 117 22.76 -5.95 0.44
N LYS A 118 23.84 -5.94 -0.34
CA LYS A 118 23.98 -6.75 -1.56
C LYS A 118 25.01 -7.84 -1.29
N PHE A 119 24.63 -9.09 -1.48
CA PHE A 119 25.52 -10.23 -1.32
C PHE A 119 26.67 -10.17 -2.33
N GLN A 120 27.85 -10.59 -1.89
CA GLN A 120 29.04 -10.70 -2.73
C GLN A 120 29.19 -12.10 -3.33
N SER A 121 28.57 -13.11 -2.72
CA SER A 121 28.60 -14.50 -3.21
C SER A 121 27.32 -15.27 -2.88
N GLU A 122 27.07 -16.35 -3.62
CA GLU A 122 25.94 -17.26 -3.34
C GLU A 122 26.11 -18.00 -2.01
N ALA A 123 27.34 -18.37 -1.63
CA ALA A 123 27.62 -19.02 -0.34
C ALA A 123 27.29 -18.10 0.86
N GLU A 124 27.53 -16.80 0.72
CA GLU A 124 27.13 -15.80 1.72
C GLU A 124 25.60 -15.69 1.81
N LYS A 125 24.91 -15.68 0.65
CA LYS A 125 23.45 -15.67 0.57
C LYS A 125 22.83 -16.84 1.33
N GLU A 126 23.27 -18.07 1.06
CA GLU A 126 22.72 -19.25 1.75
C GLU A 126 23.01 -19.24 3.26
N ARG A 127 24.21 -18.82 3.67
CA ARG A 127 24.56 -18.66 5.10
C ARG A 127 23.64 -17.67 5.83
N LEU A 128 23.41 -16.49 5.26
CA LEU A 128 22.58 -15.45 5.89
C LEU A 128 21.08 -15.74 5.77
N LYS A 129 20.67 -16.52 4.78
CA LYS A 129 19.30 -17.01 4.63
C LYS A 129 18.93 -17.99 5.74
N GLU A 130 19.85 -18.82 6.21
CA GLU A 130 19.62 -19.75 7.32
C GLU A 130 19.81 -19.12 8.71
N LEU A 131 20.27 -17.86 8.77
CA LEU A 131 20.50 -17.15 10.02
C LEU A 131 19.21 -17.08 10.85
N SER A 132 19.28 -17.62 12.07
CA SER A 132 18.15 -17.70 12.99
C SER A 132 18.41 -17.14 14.39
N GLU A 133 19.68 -17.03 14.77
CA GLU A 133 20.09 -16.47 16.06
C GLU A 133 20.40 -14.98 15.96
N LEU A 134 20.38 -14.30 17.10
CA LEU A 134 20.77 -12.90 17.20
C LEU A 134 22.25 -12.75 16.89
N HIS A 135 22.55 -11.82 15.98
CA HIS A 135 23.90 -11.46 15.61
C HIS A 135 24.08 -9.95 15.62
N GLU A 136 25.26 -9.52 16.01
CA GLU A 136 25.74 -8.16 15.87
C GLU A 136 26.75 -8.13 14.73
N ILE A 137 26.50 -7.25 13.76
CA ILE A 137 27.39 -7.05 12.61
C ILE A 137 28.11 -5.73 12.74
N VAL A 138 29.43 -5.75 12.52
CA VAL A 138 30.23 -4.54 12.30
C VAL A 138 30.17 -4.22 10.82
N VAL A 139 29.73 -3.02 10.48
CA VAL A 139 29.38 -2.65 9.09
C VAL A 139 29.98 -1.32 8.70
N LYS A 140 30.29 -1.18 7.40
CA LYS A 140 30.47 0.11 6.76
C LYS A 140 29.27 0.36 5.85
N GLY A 141 28.59 1.47 6.05
CA GLY A 141 27.38 1.78 5.29
C GLY A 141 27.06 3.27 5.24
N LYS A 142 26.06 3.60 4.44
CA LYS A 142 25.54 4.97 4.31
C LYS A 142 24.12 5.04 4.84
N LEU A 143 23.86 6.03 5.68
CA LEU A 143 22.53 6.35 6.15
C LEU A 143 21.85 7.28 5.14
N ALA A 144 20.55 7.08 4.97
CA ALA A 144 19.70 7.93 4.14
C ALA A 144 18.31 8.08 4.78
N ILE A 145 17.68 9.22 4.53
CA ILE A 145 16.28 9.42 4.88
C ILE A 145 15.43 8.61 3.87
N PRO A 146 14.45 7.81 4.34
CA PRO A 146 13.55 7.09 3.45
C PRO A 146 12.81 8.02 2.48
N GLN A 147 12.52 7.50 1.29
CA GLN A 147 11.75 8.25 0.28
C GLN A 147 10.29 8.41 0.71
N GLY A 148 9.73 9.61 0.54
CA GLY A 148 8.29 9.85 0.71
C GLY A 148 7.48 9.40 -0.52
N ALA A 149 6.19 9.70 -0.54
CA ALA A 149 5.38 9.53 -1.74
C ALA A 149 5.93 10.40 -2.89
N ASN A 150 6.09 9.81 -4.07
CA ASN A 150 6.50 10.54 -5.27
C ASN A 150 5.35 10.76 -6.25
N ASN A 151 4.28 9.98 -6.16
CA ASN A 151 3.08 10.13 -6.98
C ASN A 151 1.87 10.36 -6.06
N PHE A 152 0.86 11.09 -6.55
CA PHE A 152 -0.41 11.25 -5.83
C PHE A 152 -1.02 9.87 -5.57
N ALA A 153 -1.61 9.67 -4.38
CA ALA A 153 -2.12 8.36 -3.94
C ALA A 153 -1.08 7.22 -3.96
N GLY A 154 0.21 7.53 -4.14
CA GLY A 154 1.29 6.57 -4.14
C GLY A 154 1.69 6.16 -2.72
N PHE A 155 2.40 5.03 -2.63
CA PHE A 155 2.89 4.52 -1.35
C PHE A 155 3.95 5.46 -0.75
N ASP A 156 3.71 5.92 0.48
CA ASP A 156 4.66 6.73 1.24
C ASP A 156 5.53 5.85 2.13
N TYR A 157 6.71 5.51 1.63
CA TYR A 157 7.61 4.61 2.36
C TYR A 157 8.17 5.22 3.64
N ARG A 158 8.41 6.54 3.65
CA ARG A 158 8.86 7.29 4.83
C ARG A 158 7.82 7.26 5.93
N ASN A 159 6.57 7.60 5.61
CA ASN A 159 5.50 7.56 6.61
C ASN A 159 5.24 6.13 7.10
N TYR A 160 5.29 5.12 6.21
CA TYR A 160 5.20 3.72 6.60
C TYR A 160 6.29 3.33 7.60
N LEU A 161 7.57 3.63 7.33
CA LEU A 161 8.67 3.34 8.24
C LEU A 161 8.58 4.13 9.56
N LYS A 162 8.11 5.38 9.51
CA LYS A 162 7.84 6.19 10.70
C LYS A 162 6.85 5.52 11.64
N THR A 163 5.78 4.87 11.12
CA THR A 163 4.85 4.09 11.97
C THR A 163 5.51 2.93 12.70
N GLN A 164 6.63 2.42 12.16
CA GLN A 164 7.44 1.33 12.72
C GLN A 164 8.58 1.83 13.62
N GLY A 165 8.67 3.15 13.85
CA GLY A 165 9.75 3.77 14.62
C GLY A 165 11.09 3.85 13.87
N ILE A 166 11.08 3.72 12.54
CA ILE A 166 12.27 3.77 11.68
C ILE A 166 12.29 5.11 10.93
N TYR A 167 13.35 5.88 11.12
CA TYR A 167 13.51 7.21 10.52
C TYR A 167 14.64 7.29 9.49
N GLN A 168 15.54 6.30 9.49
CA GLN A 168 16.67 6.19 8.56
C GLN A 168 16.77 4.77 8.01
N THR A 169 17.21 4.68 6.75
CA THR A 169 17.63 3.44 6.13
C THR A 169 19.16 3.36 6.08
N LEU A 170 19.72 2.19 6.34
CA LEU A 170 21.15 1.93 6.27
C LEU A 170 21.45 1.01 5.07
N THR A 171 22.25 1.49 4.13
CA THR A 171 22.77 0.66 3.04
C THR A 171 24.19 0.23 3.36
N ILE A 172 24.37 -1.05 3.68
CA ILE A 172 25.68 -1.65 3.99
C ILE A 172 26.44 -1.84 2.67
N SER A 173 27.69 -1.37 2.66
CA SER A 173 28.65 -1.61 1.57
C SER A 173 29.54 -2.82 1.88
N GLU A 174 29.88 -3.03 3.15
CA GLU A 174 30.77 -4.11 3.60
C GLU A 174 30.36 -4.57 5.00
N ILE A 175 30.30 -5.90 5.21
CA ILE A 175 30.17 -6.53 6.54
C ILE A 175 31.57 -6.92 6.98
N VAL A 176 32.10 -6.24 8.00
CA VAL A 176 33.47 -6.42 8.49
C VAL A 176 33.54 -7.63 9.42
N GLU A 177 32.55 -7.79 10.29
CA GLU A 177 32.54 -8.85 11.30
C GLU A 177 31.10 -9.27 11.63
N LEU A 178 30.90 -10.55 11.92
CA LEU A 178 29.61 -11.12 12.35
C LEU A 178 29.83 -11.85 13.68
N LYS A 179 29.28 -11.28 14.77
CA LYS A 179 29.36 -11.87 16.11
C LYS A 179 28.01 -12.39 16.56
N LYS A 180 27.98 -13.57 17.17
CA LYS A 180 26.79 -14.05 17.86
C LYS A 180 26.54 -13.17 19.08
N ALA A 181 25.30 -12.70 19.22
CA ALA A 181 24.88 -11.84 20.31
C ALA A 181 23.85 -12.56 21.19
N SER A 182 23.73 -12.09 22.43
CA SER A 182 22.62 -12.43 23.32
C SER A 182 21.94 -11.15 23.78
N SER A 183 20.66 -11.26 24.13
CA SER A 183 19.88 -10.11 24.56
C SER A 183 18.94 -10.50 25.69
N TRP A 184 18.78 -9.59 26.64
CA TRP A 184 17.76 -9.66 27.67
C TRP A 184 16.40 -9.14 27.16
N ASP A 185 16.35 -8.55 25.95
CA ASP A 185 15.13 -8.06 25.33
C ASP A 185 14.26 -9.25 24.88
N ILE A 186 13.07 -9.36 25.48
CA ILE A 186 12.09 -10.41 25.16
C ILE A 186 11.70 -10.36 23.69
N GLY A 187 11.58 -9.17 23.10
CA GLY A 187 11.24 -9.00 21.68
C GLY A 187 12.32 -9.54 20.74
N GLU A 188 13.59 -9.29 21.06
CA GLU A 188 14.73 -9.81 20.27
C GLU A 188 14.80 -11.35 20.35
N ASN A 189 14.53 -11.93 21.51
CA ASN A 189 14.47 -13.38 21.69
C ASN A 189 13.26 -14.02 20.98
N LEU A 190 12.09 -13.38 21.03
CA LEU A 190 10.90 -13.82 20.29
C LEU A 190 11.11 -13.73 18.77
N SER A 191 11.82 -12.70 18.30
CA SER A 191 12.25 -12.58 16.90
C SER A 191 13.14 -13.77 16.49
N SER A 192 14.14 -14.13 17.31
CA SER A 192 14.95 -15.33 17.04
C SER A 192 14.11 -16.61 17.05
N LEU A 193 13.21 -16.78 18.03
CA LEU A 193 12.33 -17.96 18.10
C LEU A 193 11.43 -18.08 16.87
N ARG A 194 10.80 -16.98 16.45
CA ARG A 194 9.99 -16.92 15.23
C ARG A 194 10.83 -17.26 14.00
N ARG A 195 12.04 -16.72 13.89
CA ARG A 195 12.94 -17.03 12.77
C ARG A 195 13.34 -18.49 12.73
N LYS A 196 13.64 -19.11 13.88
CA LYS A 196 13.92 -20.55 13.97
C LYS A 196 12.75 -21.38 13.42
N ALA A 197 11.51 -21.05 13.79
CA ALA A 197 10.32 -21.70 13.25
C ALA A 197 10.17 -21.49 11.73
N VAL A 198 10.40 -20.26 11.22
CA VAL A 198 10.35 -19.97 9.77
C VAL A 198 11.40 -20.78 9.01
N VAL A 199 12.66 -20.78 9.46
CA VAL A 199 13.76 -21.51 8.80
C VAL A 199 13.50 -23.02 8.87
N TRP A 200 13.01 -23.52 9.99
CA TRP A 200 12.63 -24.93 10.15
C TRP A 200 11.56 -25.34 9.13
N ILE A 201 10.49 -24.55 8.98
CA ILE A 201 9.42 -24.83 8.02
C ILE A 201 9.99 -24.81 6.60
N LYS A 202 10.79 -23.80 6.25
CA LYS A 202 11.36 -23.67 4.90
C LYS A 202 12.31 -24.82 4.54
N ARG A 203 13.06 -25.35 5.50
CA ARG A 203 13.99 -26.46 5.29
C ARG A 203 13.28 -27.80 5.13
N ASN A 204 12.20 -28.02 5.87
CA ASN A 204 11.61 -29.36 6.00
C ASN A 204 10.32 -29.57 5.19
N PHE A 205 9.66 -28.53 4.71
CA PHE A 205 8.39 -28.63 3.97
C PHE A 205 8.52 -28.10 2.53
N PRO A 206 7.86 -28.75 1.55
CA PRO A 206 7.85 -28.33 0.14
C PRO A 206 6.97 -27.10 -0.10
N ASP A 207 7.18 -26.46 -1.26
CA ASP A 207 6.22 -25.49 -1.80
C ASP A 207 5.05 -26.23 -2.46
N PRO A 208 3.80 -25.71 -2.34
CA PRO A 208 3.45 -24.45 -1.70
C PRO A 208 3.12 -24.57 -0.19
N MET A 209 3.05 -25.77 0.38
CA MET A 209 2.67 -26.00 1.79
C MET A 209 3.45 -25.13 2.79
N ARG A 210 4.78 -25.00 2.64
CA ARG A 210 5.59 -24.17 3.55
C ARG A 210 5.18 -22.69 3.56
N ASN A 211 4.65 -22.18 2.46
CA ASN A 211 4.20 -20.80 2.35
C ASN A 211 2.89 -20.58 3.11
N TYR A 212 1.96 -21.54 3.06
CA TYR A 212 0.77 -21.53 3.92
C TYR A 212 1.12 -21.69 5.40
N MET A 213 2.09 -22.55 5.73
CA MET A 213 2.55 -22.72 7.12
C MET A 213 3.16 -21.44 7.68
N THR A 214 4.10 -20.82 6.97
CA THR A 214 4.74 -19.57 7.42
C THR A 214 3.74 -18.41 7.46
N GLY A 215 2.83 -18.31 6.50
CA GLY A 215 1.75 -17.32 6.47
C GLY A 215 0.73 -17.48 7.61
N LEU A 216 0.08 -18.63 7.71
CA LEU A 216 -1.06 -18.85 8.63
C LEU A 216 -0.64 -19.10 10.09
N LEU A 217 0.53 -19.72 10.34
CA LEU A 217 0.98 -20.00 11.70
C LEU A 217 1.81 -18.84 12.29
N LEU A 218 2.65 -18.22 11.48
CA LEU A 218 3.66 -17.25 11.94
C LEU A 218 3.46 -15.84 11.36
N GLY A 219 2.49 -15.61 10.48
CA GLY A 219 2.26 -14.31 9.84
C GLY A 219 3.46 -13.85 9.00
N HIS A 220 4.23 -14.77 8.44
CA HIS A 220 5.43 -14.49 7.67
C HIS A 220 5.21 -14.83 6.20
N LEU A 221 4.99 -13.81 5.38
CA LEU A 221 4.93 -13.92 3.92
C LEU A 221 6.27 -13.43 3.35
N ASP A 222 7.00 -14.33 2.69
CA ASP A 222 8.31 -14.03 2.10
C ASP A 222 8.18 -13.57 0.63
N THR A 223 9.31 -13.41 -0.05
CA THR A 223 9.37 -13.00 -1.47
C THR A 223 8.91 -14.09 -2.42
N ASN A 224 9.00 -15.37 -2.03
CA ASN A 224 8.54 -16.49 -2.85
C ASN A 224 7.01 -16.54 -2.89
N PHE A 225 6.34 -15.97 -1.88
CA PHE A 225 4.91 -15.73 -1.87
C PHE A 225 4.46 -14.63 -2.88
N GLU A 226 5.35 -13.93 -3.59
CA GLU A 226 4.94 -12.77 -4.42
C GLU A 226 4.04 -13.14 -5.62
N GLU A 227 4.24 -14.30 -6.26
CA GLU A 227 3.32 -14.78 -7.31
C GLU A 227 1.93 -15.12 -6.74
N MET A 228 1.90 -15.77 -5.57
CA MET A 228 0.66 -16.00 -4.83
C MET A 228 0.00 -14.69 -4.41
N ASN A 229 0.77 -13.71 -3.91
CA ASN A 229 0.25 -12.39 -3.52
C ASN A 229 -0.56 -11.77 -4.65
N GLU A 230 -0.08 -11.82 -5.90
CA GLU A 230 -0.80 -11.26 -7.05
C GLU A 230 -2.14 -11.99 -7.29
N LEU A 231 -2.15 -13.32 -7.22
CA LEU A 231 -3.37 -14.14 -7.34
C LEU A 231 -4.38 -13.85 -6.22
N TYR A 232 -3.95 -13.88 -4.96
CA TYR A 232 -4.84 -13.63 -3.82
C TYR A 232 -5.30 -12.17 -3.75
N SER A 233 -4.44 -11.22 -4.12
CA SER A 233 -4.78 -9.79 -4.14
C SER A 233 -5.80 -9.49 -5.23
N SER A 234 -5.65 -10.08 -6.43
CA SER A 234 -6.60 -9.86 -7.53
C SER A 234 -8.00 -10.44 -7.24
N LEU A 235 -8.06 -11.52 -6.46
CA LEU A 235 -9.30 -12.13 -5.97
C LEU A 235 -9.85 -11.44 -4.70
N GLY A 236 -9.12 -10.46 -4.14
CA GLY A 236 -9.52 -9.74 -2.94
C GLY A 236 -9.46 -10.55 -1.64
N ILE A 237 -8.77 -11.70 -1.65
CA ILE A 237 -8.70 -12.65 -0.52
C ILE A 237 -7.32 -12.70 0.16
N ILE A 238 -6.38 -11.82 -0.21
CA ILE A 238 -5.06 -11.73 0.44
C ILE A 238 -5.13 -11.46 1.95
N HIS A 239 -6.20 -10.80 2.40
CA HIS A 239 -6.42 -10.53 3.82
C HIS A 239 -6.63 -11.80 4.66
N LEU A 240 -6.91 -12.96 4.06
CA LEU A 240 -6.99 -14.24 4.77
C LEU A 240 -5.63 -14.75 5.28
N PHE A 241 -4.54 -14.32 4.62
CA PHE A 241 -3.17 -14.57 5.09
C PHE A 241 -2.71 -13.54 6.12
N ALA A 242 -3.42 -12.42 6.26
CA ALA A 242 -3.21 -11.51 7.37
C ALA A 242 -3.83 -12.12 8.62
N LEU A 243 -3.00 -12.37 9.64
CA LEU A 243 -3.44 -13.13 10.81
C LEU A 243 -4.71 -12.55 11.43
N SER A 244 -5.76 -13.37 11.48
CA SER A 244 -7.12 -12.94 11.80
C SER A 244 -7.46 -13.13 13.28
N GLY A 245 -8.56 -12.53 13.75
CA GLY A 245 -9.06 -12.77 15.11
C GLY A 245 -9.55 -14.21 15.32
N MET A 246 -9.89 -14.92 14.25
CA MET A 246 -10.30 -16.32 14.29
C MET A 246 -9.10 -17.23 14.60
N GLN A 247 -7.95 -16.98 13.97
CA GLN A 247 -6.70 -17.70 14.25
C GLN A 247 -6.24 -17.49 15.69
N VAL A 248 -6.27 -16.25 16.18
CA VAL A 248 -6.01 -15.96 17.60
C VAL A 248 -6.99 -16.73 18.49
N GLY A 249 -8.27 -16.76 18.12
CA GLY A 249 -9.29 -17.54 18.80
C GLY A 249 -8.99 -19.04 18.83
N PHE A 250 -8.54 -19.62 17.72
CA PHE A 250 -8.16 -21.02 17.61
C PHE A 250 -7.04 -21.36 18.61
N PHE A 251 -5.91 -20.65 18.56
CA PHE A 251 -4.77 -20.93 19.45
C PHE A 251 -5.10 -20.67 20.93
N MET A 252 -5.80 -19.59 21.24
CA MET A 252 -6.24 -19.31 22.62
C MET A 252 -7.19 -20.40 23.15
N ASN A 253 -8.11 -20.88 22.33
CA ASN A 253 -9.04 -21.94 22.71
C ASN A 253 -8.34 -23.30 22.81
N ALA A 254 -7.40 -23.61 21.92
CA ALA A 254 -6.57 -24.81 21.99
C ALA A 254 -5.75 -24.82 23.29
N PHE A 255 -5.06 -23.71 23.59
CA PHE A 255 -4.30 -23.55 24.83
C PHE A 255 -5.18 -23.72 26.07
N LYS A 256 -6.35 -23.05 26.08
CA LYS A 256 -7.35 -23.21 27.14
C LYS A 256 -7.75 -24.67 27.34
N LYS A 257 -8.17 -25.35 26.27
CA LYS A 257 -8.64 -26.75 26.32
C LYS A 257 -7.53 -27.67 26.81
N SER A 258 -6.29 -27.48 26.37
CA SER A 258 -5.14 -28.27 26.82
C SER A 258 -4.89 -28.11 28.32
N LEU A 259 -4.88 -26.87 28.84
CA LEU A 259 -4.68 -26.64 30.28
C LEU A 259 -5.80 -27.23 31.13
N LEU A 260 -7.06 -27.12 30.68
CA LEU A 260 -8.20 -27.71 31.38
C LEU A 260 -8.13 -29.25 31.40
N ARG A 261 -7.68 -29.88 30.31
CA ARG A 261 -7.45 -31.34 30.25
C ARG A 261 -6.33 -31.80 31.16
N LEU A 262 -5.36 -30.94 31.46
CA LEU A 262 -4.30 -31.17 32.45
C LEU A 262 -4.75 -30.92 33.90
N GLY A 263 -6.04 -30.65 34.15
CA GLY A 263 -6.60 -30.46 35.49
C GLY A 263 -6.44 -29.04 36.06
N LEU A 264 -5.99 -28.07 35.26
CA LEU A 264 -5.91 -26.68 35.70
C LEU A 264 -7.28 -26.00 35.69
N THR A 265 -7.52 -25.09 36.63
CA THR A 265 -8.79 -24.37 36.74
C THR A 265 -8.89 -23.21 35.75
N GLN A 266 -10.13 -22.76 35.46
CA GLN A 266 -10.40 -21.58 34.63
C GLN A 266 -9.71 -20.31 35.17
N GLU A 267 -9.59 -20.18 36.50
CA GLU A 267 -8.91 -19.04 37.12
C GLU A 267 -7.40 -19.05 36.84
N LYS A 268 -6.76 -20.22 36.86
CA LYS A 268 -5.34 -20.35 36.48
C LYS A 268 -5.14 -19.99 35.00
N PHE A 269 -6.07 -20.38 34.13
CA PHE A 269 -6.02 -20.01 32.72
C PHE A 269 -6.04 -18.48 32.50
N LYS A 270 -6.85 -17.71 33.25
CA LYS A 270 -6.90 -16.24 33.11
C LYS A 270 -5.52 -15.60 33.27
N TRP A 271 -4.73 -16.09 34.22
CA TRP A 271 -3.39 -15.58 34.46
C TRP A 271 -2.36 -16.12 33.46
N LEU A 272 -2.45 -17.40 33.09
CA LEU A 272 -1.56 -18.02 32.08
C LEU A 272 -1.80 -17.48 30.65
N ALA A 273 -2.99 -16.95 30.39
CA ALA A 273 -3.33 -16.35 29.10
C ALA A 273 -2.46 -15.14 28.77
N TYR A 274 -2.03 -14.33 29.74
CA TYR A 274 -1.17 -13.16 29.52
C TYR A 274 0.22 -13.51 28.97
N PRO A 275 1.04 -14.35 29.64
CA PRO A 275 2.35 -14.73 29.11
C PRO A 275 2.23 -15.51 27.80
N PHE A 276 1.20 -16.37 27.65
CA PHE A 276 0.95 -17.03 26.38
C PHE A 276 0.65 -16.03 25.25
N SER A 277 -0.17 -15.01 25.53
CA SER A 277 -0.49 -13.96 24.57
C SER A 277 0.75 -13.17 24.13
N LEU A 278 1.67 -12.87 25.05
CA LEU A 278 2.93 -12.21 24.73
C LEU A 278 3.81 -13.06 23.79
N VAL A 279 3.96 -14.36 24.10
CA VAL A 279 4.73 -15.28 23.25
C VAL A 279 4.09 -15.43 21.88
N TYR A 280 2.77 -15.62 21.82
CA TYR A 280 2.05 -15.75 20.55
C TYR A 280 2.08 -14.45 19.73
N ALA A 281 1.97 -13.29 20.36
CA ALA A 281 2.18 -12.00 19.69
C ALA A 281 3.59 -11.92 19.08
N GLY A 282 4.63 -12.35 19.79
CA GLY A 282 6.00 -12.41 19.26
C GLY A 282 6.18 -13.40 18.11
N LEU A 283 5.64 -14.61 18.22
CA LEU A 283 5.69 -15.64 17.16
C LEU A 283 5.00 -15.20 15.87
N THR A 284 4.06 -14.26 15.97
CA THR A 284 3.32 -13.67 14.85
C THR A 284 3.87 -12.30 14.43
N GLY A 285 5.01 -11.88 14.97
CA GLY A 285 5.67 -10.62 14.60
C GLY A 285 5.01 -9.35 15.11
N PHE A 286 4.25 -9.43 16.20
CA PHE A 286 3.51 -8.31 16.79
C PHE A 286 2.57 -7.63 15.79
N SER A 287 1.94 -8.42 14.91
CA SER A 287 1.00 -7.87 13.92
C SER A 287 -0.19 -7.19 14.60
N ALA A 288 -0.63 -6.05 14.04
CA ALA A 288 -1.69 -5.23 14.60
C ALA A 288 -2.99 -6.02 14.86
N SER A 289 -3.41 -6.85 13.89
CA SER A 289 -4.61 -7.67 14.01
C SER A 289 -4.54 -8.71 15.14
N VAL A 290 -3.37 -9.31 15.37
CA VAL A 290 -3.18 -10.28 16.45
C VAL A 290 -3.22 -9.60 17.81
N ILE A 291 -2.52 -8.47 17.99
CA ILE A 291 -2.52 -7.74 19.26
C ILE A 291 -3.93 -7.29 19.63
N ARG A 292 -4.68 -6.69 18.69
CA ARG A 292 -6.08 -6.32 18.92
C ARG A 292 -6.92 -7.53 19.36
N SER A 293 -6.81 -8.64 18.65
CA SER A 293 -7.62 -9.83 18.92
C SER A 293 -7.24 -10.50 20.24
N LEU A 294 -5.95 -10.51 20.61
CA LEU A 294 -5.48 -10.98 21.91
C LEU A 294 -6.01 -10.12 23.05
N LEU A 295 -5.94 -8.79 22.92
CA LEU A 295 -6.54 -7.87 23.89
C LEU A 295 -8.03 -8.16 24.07
N GLN A 296 -8.78 -8.34 22.98
CA GLN A 296 -10.20 -8.67 23.07
C GLN A 296 -10.46 -10.01 23.77
N LYS A 297 -9.63 -11.03 23.52
CA LYS A 297 -9.72 -12.33 24.19
C LYS A 297 -9.37 -12.25 25.67
N LEU A 298 -8.34 -11.48 26.04
CA LEU A 298 -7.97 -11.25 27.44
C LEU A 298 -9.08 -10.48 28.18
N LEU A 299 -9.62 -9.44 27.58
CA LEU A 299 -10.74 -8.67 28.17
C LEU A 299 -12.02 -9.51 28.29
N ALA A 300 -12.30 -10.38 27.32
CA ALA A 300 -13.45 -11.29 27.38
C ALA A 300 -13.38 -12.25 28.57
N GLN A 301 -12.19 -12.69 28.96
CA GLN A 301 -11.99 -13.55 30.14
C GLN A 301 -12.27 -12.81 31.46
N HIS A 302 -12.19 -11.48 31.45
CA HIS A 302 -12.51 -10.61 32.59
C HIS A 302 -13.97 -10.14 32.61
N GLY A 303 -14.81 -10.66 31.69
CA GLY A 303 -16.24 -10.38 31.63
C GLY A 303 -16.64 -9.27 30.67
N PHE A 304 -15.71 -8.62 29.97
CA PHE A 304 -16.04 -7.59 28.99
C PHE A 304 -16.49 -8.21 27.65
N LYS A 305 -17.68 -7.85 27.17
CA LYS A 305 -18.25 -8.39 25.92
C LYS A 305 -18.76 -7.25 25.02
N GLY A 306 -19.01 -7.58 23.75
CA GLY A 306 -19.59 -6.65 22.78
C GLY A 306 -18.81 -5.34 22.63
N LEU A 307 -19.55 -4.23 22.54
CA LEU A 307 -18.99 -2.89 22.36
C LEU A 307 -18.09 -2.43 23.52
N ASP A 308 -18.35 -2.89 24.74
CA ASP A 308 -17.51 -2.56 25.89
C ASP A 308 -16.10 -3.16 25.76
N ASN A 309 -16.02 -4.41 25.27
CA ASN A 309 -14.75 -5.07 24.99
C ASN A 309 -14.00 -4.35 23.86
N PHE A 310 -14.70 -4.05 22.77
CA PHE A 310 -14.13 -3.31 21.65
C PHE A 310 -13.61 -1.93 22.08
N ALA A 311 -14.41 -1.16 22.82
CA ALA A 311 -14.03 0.16 23.31
C ALA A 311 -12.79 0.12 24.21
N LEU A 312 -12.76 -0.80 25.18
CA LEU A 312 -11.58 -1.00 26.05
C LEU A 312 -10.35 -1.43 25.26
N THR A 313 -10.52 -2.28 24.25
CA THR A 313 -9.41 -2.66 23.35
C THR A 313 -8.82 -1.44 22.66
N VAL A 314 -9.65 -0.56 22.09
CA VAL A 314 -9.21 0.68 21.45
C VAL A 314 -8.47 1.59 22.45
N LEU A 315 -8.98 1.74 23.67
CA LEU A 315 -8.33 2.54 24.72
C LEU A 315 -6.94 1.99 25.10
N VAL A 316 -6.82 0.66 25.23
CA VAL A 316 -5.54 0.02 25.51
C VAL A 316 -4.58 0.15 24.33
N LEU A 317 -5.07 0.02 23.09
CA LEU A 317 -4.26 0.21 21.89
C LEU A 317 -3.69 1.63 21.77
N PHE A 318 -4.45 2.65 22.14
CA PHE A 318 -3.93 4.04 22.18
C PHE A 318 -2.72 4.22 23.10
N ILE A 319 -2.61 3.40 24.15
CA ILE A 319 -1.51 3.43 25.10
C ILE A 319 -0.36 2.53 24.62
N MET A 320 -0.67 1.28 24.25
CA MET A 320 0.35 0.28 23.90
C MET A 320 0.95 0.44 22.50
N MET A 321 0.14 0.90 21.54
CA MET A 321 0.51 1.01 20.12
C MET A 321 -0.03 2.33 19.53
N PRO A 322 0.55 3.48 19.88
CA PRO A 322 0.03 4.78 19.45
C PRO A 322 0.01 4.93 17.92
N ASN A 323 0.79 4.17 17.15
CA ASN A 323 0.77 4.20 15.68
C ASN A 323 -0.26 3.28 15.02
N PHE A 324 -1.06 2.54 15.80
CA PHE A 324 -1.97 1.50 15.28
C PHE A 324 -2.91 2.02 14.18
N PHE A 325 -3.57 3.17 14.44
CA PHE A 325 -4.56 3.78 13.55
C PHE A 325 -3.95 4.61 12.41
N LEU A 326 -2.62 4.75 12.34
CA LEU A 326 -1.91 5.33 11.19
C LEU A 326 -1.68 4.31 10.07
N THR A 327 -1.90 3.02 10.34
CA THR A 327 -1.72 1.94 9.38
C THR A 327 -3.05 1.47 8.82
N ALA A 328 -3.10 1.21 7.51
CA ALA A 328 -4.30 0.63 6.87
C ALA A 328 -4.72 -0.69 7.52
N GLY A 329 -3.76 -1.55 7.86
CA GLY A 329 -4.01 -2.82 8.54
C GLY A 329 -4.68 -2.66 9.92
N GLY A 330 -4.24 -1.68 10.73
CA GLY A 330 -4.87 -1.38 12.01
C GLY A 330 -6.31 -0.86 11.85
N VAL A 331 -6.52 0.11 10.95
CA VAL A 331 -7.84 0.67 10.65
C VAL A 331 -8.81 -0.41 10.17
N LEU A 332 -8.42 -1.21 9.17
CA LEU A 332 -9.23 -2.30 8.63
C LEU A 332 -9.56 -3.32 9.73
N SER A 333 -8.56 -3.73 10.52
CA SER A 333 -8.75 -4.72 11.60
C SER A 333 -9.78 -4.26 12.64
N CYS A 334 -9.73 -2.98 13.05
CA CYS A 334 -10.73 -2.39 13.94
C CYS A 334 -12.09 -2.22 13.28
N ALA A 335 -12.15 -1.80 12.01
CA ALA A 335 -13.39 -1.60 11.29
C ALA A 335 -14.15 -2.92 11.09
N TYR A 336 -13.48 -4.00 10.66
CA TYR A 336 -14.05 -5.34 10.60
C TYR A 336 -14.63 -5.79 11.95
N ALA A 337 -13.85 -5.63 13.03
CA ALA A 337 -14.28 -6.00 14.37
C ALA A 337 -15.46 -5.15 14.87
N PHE A 338 -15.49 -3.86 14.55
CA PHE A 338 -16.56 -2.94 14.93
C PHE A 338 -17.87 -3.30 14.22
N ILE A 339 -17.84 -3.47 12.89
CA ILE A 339 -19.01 -3.86 12.09
C ILE A 339 -19.58 -5.17 12.64
N LEU A 340 -18.73 -6.20 12.80
CA LEU A 340 -19.15 -7.49 13.33
C LEU A 340 -19.76 -7.38 14.74
N THR A 341 -19.18 -6.57 15.62
CA THR A 341 -19.69 -6.37 16.98
C THR A 341 -21.04 -5.63 16.99
N MET A 342 -21.26 -4.71 16.06
CA MET A 342 -22.52 -3.95 15.93
C MET A 342 -23.65 -4.74 15.25
N THR A 343 -23.31 -5.65 14.34
CA THR A 343 -24.28 -6.35 13.48
C THR A 343 -24.48 -7.83 13.83
N GLY A 344 -23.73 -8.33 14.84
CA GLY A 344 -23.76 -9.71 15.32
C GLY A 344 -25.03 -10.08 16.08
N GLU A 345 -26.21 -9.91 15.47
CA GLU A 345 -27.41 -10.60 15.92
C GLU A 345 -27.31 -12.09 15.53
N GLU A 346 -27.61 -12.99 16.48
CA GLU A 346 -27.57 -14.45 16.33
C GLU A 346 -28.66 -14.95 15.38
N VAL A 347 -28.48 -14.73 14.07
CA VAL A 347 -29.21 -15.50 13.07
C VAL A 347 -28.47 -16.82 12.88
N THR A 348 -29.05 -17.89 13.38
CA THR A 348 -28.45 -19.23 13.31
C THR A 348 -28.50 -19.80 11.89
N GLY A 349 -27.46 -20.54 11.50
CA GLY A 349 -27.39 -21.26 10.23
C GLY A 349 -26.81 -20.46 9.06
N ILE A 350 -26.86 -21.05 7.86
CA ILE A 350 -26.22 -20.53 6.64
C ILE A 350 -26.74 -19.13 6.27
N LYS A 351 -28.02 -18.84 6.50
CA LYS A 351 -28.63 -17.52 6.22
C LYS A 351 -28.00 -16.40 7.05
N GLY A 352 -27.65 -16.66 8.30
CA GLY A 352 -26.99 -15.67 9.17
C GLY A 352 -25.56 -15.38 8.70
N LEU A 353 -24.83 -16.43 8.34
CA LEU A 353 -23.46 -16.33 7.82
C LEU A 353 -23.40 -15.55 6.50
N VAL A 354 -24.31 -15.83 5.56
CA VAL A 354 -24.37 -15.09 4.28
C VAL A 354 -24.68 -13.61 4.51
N ARG A 355 -25.62 -13.31 5.42
CA ARG A 355 -25.96 -11.93 5.80
C ARG A 355 -24.75 -11.21 6.41
N GLU A 356 -24.03 -11.87 7.30
CA GLU A 356 -22.85 -11.32 7.98
C GLU A 356 -21.72 -11.00 7.00
N SER A 357 -21.39 -11.93 6.10
CA SER A 357 -20.40 -11.70 5.04
C SER A 357 -20.78 -10.50 4.16
N PHE A 358 -22.05 -10.39 3.77
CA PHE A 358 -22.53 -9.28 2.95
C PHE A 358 -22.44 -7.93 3.67
N ILE A 359 -22.88 -7.87 4.93
CA ILE A 359 -22.82 -6.67 5.77
C ILE A 359 -21.37 -6.22 5.97
N ILE A 360 -20.47 -7.16 6.26
CA ILE A 360 -19.05 -6.86 6.44
C ILE A 360 -18.44 -6.33 5.15
N SER A 361 -18.66 -7.00 4.01
CA SER A 361 -18.13 -6.58 2.72
C SER A 361 -18.62 -5.21 2.27
N LEU A 362 -19.91 -4.90 2.47
CA LEU A 362 -20.46 -3.58 2.13
C LEU A 362 -20.07 -2.51 3.15
N GLY A 363 -20.06 -2.84 4.44
CA GLY A 363 -19.74 -1.89 5.51
C GLY A 363 -18.29 -1.41 5.45
N ILE A 364 -17.38 -2.26 4.99
CA ILE A 364 -15.96 -1.91 4.83
C ILE A 364 -15.66 -1.23 3.49
N LEU A 365 -16.58 -1.28 2.51
CA LEU A 365 -16.34 -0.84 1.14
C LEU A 365 -15.81 0.61 1.04
N PRO A 366 -16.30 1.62 1.78
CA PRO A 366 -15.73 2.97 1.74
C PRO A 366 -14.27 3.01 2.17
N ILE A 367 -13.89 2.23 3.18
CA ILE A 367 -12.52 2.16 3.70
C ILE A 367 -11.62 1.43 2.69
N LEU A 368 -12.10 0.34 2.07
CA LEU A 368 -11.37 -0.34 1.00
C LEU A 368 -11.16 0.58 -0.21
N SER A 369 -12.19 1.32 -0.63
CA SER A 369 -12.08 2.31 -1.72
C SER A 369 -11.06 3.39 -1.38
N PHE A 370 -10.99 3.85 -0.12
CA PHE A 370 -10.03 4.86 0.31
C PHE A 370 -8.56 4.40 0.25
N TYR A 371 -8.28 3.13 0.59
CA TYR A 371 -6.91 2.61 0.62
C TYR A 371 -6.47 1.94 -0.67
N PHE A 372 -7.38 1.26 -1.37
CA PHE A 372 -7.07 0.40 -2.52
C PHE A 372 -7.74 0.84 -3.82
N SER A 373 -8.72 1.76 -3.77
CA SER A 373 -9.46 2.30 -4.92
C SER A 373 -10.25 1.28 -5.75
N GLU A 374 -10.21 0.00 -5.36
CA GLU A 374 -10.86 -1.10 -6.05
C GLU A 374 -11.55 -2.06 -5.08
N PHE A 375 -12.51 -2.80 -5.62
CA PHE A 375 -13.23 -3.84 -4.92
C PHE A 375 -13.49 -5.02 -5.85
N GLN A 376 -13.15 -6.22 -5.41
CA GLN A 376 -13.41 -7.44 -6.16
C GLN A 376 -14.71 -8.09 -5.67
N PRO A 377 -15.80 -8.15 -6.47
CA PRO A 377 -17.07 -8.75 -6.01
C PRO A 377 -16.94 -10.22 -5.64
N TRP A 378 -16.10 -10.98 -6.36
CA TRP A 378 -15.78 -12.37 -6.03
C TRP A 378 -15.23 -12.53 -4.62
N SER A 379 -14.59 -11.50 -4.06
CA SER A 379 -14.07 -11.55 -2.68
C SER A 379 -15.16 -11.87 -1.67
N ILE A 380 -16.43 -11.49 -1.86
CA ILE A 380 -17.50 -11.80 -0.89
C ILE A 380 -17.68 -13.31 -0.76
N LEU A 381 -17.83 -14.00 -1.90
CA LEU A 381 -18.02 -15.46 -1.92
C LEU A 381 -16.74 -16.19 -1.53
N LEU A 382 -15.59 -15.76 -2.07
CA LEU A 382 -14.32 -16.43 -1.84
C LEU A 382 -13.84 -16.24 -0.40
N THR A 383 -14.02 -15.06 0.20
CA THR A 383 -13.71 -14.82 1.62
C THR A 383 -14.52 -15.76 2.50
N PHE A 384 -15.80 -15.98 2.21
CA PHE A 384 -16.62 -16.93 2.96
C PHE A 384 -16.10 -18.38 2.86
N VAL A 385 -15.91 -18.87 1.63
CA VAL A 385 -15.47 -20.26 1.39
C VAL A 385 -14.07 -20.50 1.93
N PHE A 386 -13.12 -19.62 1.61
CA PHE A 386 -11.73 -19.77 2.01
C PHE A 386 -11.51 -19.45 3.49
N SER A 387 -12.26 -18.55 4.13
CA SER A 387 -12.16 -18.39 5.59
C SER A 387 -12.52 -19.68 6.31
N PHE A 388 -13.59 -20.37 5.88
CA PHE A 388 -13.95 -21.67 6.45
C PHE A 388 -12.85 -22.69 6.22
N LEU A 389 -12.37 -22.83 4.98
CA LEU A 389 -11.30 -23.77 4.64
C LEU A 389 -10.03 -23.49 5.44
N PHE A 390 -9.59 -22.24 5.50
CA PHE A 390 -8.32 -21.85 6.09
C PHE A 390 -8.35 -22.04 7.61
N ASP A 391 -9.41 -21.57 8.26
CA ASP A 391 -9.41 -21.53 9.72
C ASP A 391 -9.97 -22.81 10.37
N MET A 392 -10.90 -23.54 9.73
CA MET A 392 -11.45 -24.78 10.28
C MET A 392 -10.71 -26.04 9.81
N VAL A 393 -10.07 -26.01 8.64
CA VAL A 393 -9.40 -27.20 8.05
C VAL A 393 -7.90 -27.03 8.01
N LEU A 394 -7.39 -26.02 7.28
CA LEU A 394 -5.96 -25.89 7.03
C LEU A 394 -5.19 -25.49 8.30
N LEU A 395 -5.67 -24.53 9.08
CA LEU A 395 -4.98 -24.05 10.27
C LEU A 395 -4.81 -25.16 11.33
N PRO A 396 -5.84 -25.96 11.70
CA PRO A 396 -5.65 -27.10 12.58
C PRO A 396 -4.70 -28.15 12.00
N LEU A 397 -4.84 -28.48 10.71
CA LEU A 397 -3.99 -29.45 10.02
C LEU A 397 -2.53 -29.02 10.05
N LEU A 398 -2.23 -27.79 9.61
CA LEU A 398 -0.88 -27.23 9.57
C LEU A 398 -0.28 -27.09 10.98
N SER A 399 -1.09 -26.73 11.98
CA SER A 399 -0.64 -26.69 13.37
C SER A 399 -0.22 -28.08 13.86
N MET A 400 -1.01 -29.11 13.55
CA MET A 400 -0.69 -30.50 13.89
C MET A 400 0.57 -30.98 13.16
N LEU A 401 0.69 -30.72 11.86
CA LEU A 401 1.85 -31.09 11.05
C LEU A 401 3.12 -30.37 11.52
N PHE A 402 3.03 -29.10 11.90
CA PHE A 402 4.14 -28.35 12.47
C PHE A 402 4.61 -28.97 13.80
N CYS A 403 3.69 -29.31 14.72
CA CYS A 403 4.05 -29.97 15.97
C CYS A 403 4.68 -31.35 15.76
N LEU A 404 4.15 -32.15 14.83
CA LEU A 404 4.69 -33.48 14.50
C LEU A 404 6.05 -33.43 13.79
N SER A 405 6.35 -32.32 13.11
CA SER A 405 7.59 -32.14 12.37
C SER A 405 8.85 -32.28 13.21
N TRP A 406 8.76 -32.05 14.52
CA TRP A 406 9.87 -32.27 15.46
C TRP A 406 10.32 -33.73 15.56
N ILE A 407 9.42 -34.67 15.23
CA ILE A 407 9.72 -36.10 15.15
C ILE A 407 10.02 -36.46 13.69
N TYR A 408 9.09 -36.12 12.79
CA TYR A 408 9.22 -36.38 11.35
C TYR A 408 8.39 -35.38 10.53
N PRO A 409 8.97 -34.69 9.54
CA PRO A 409 8.24 -33.75 8.70
C PRO A 409 7.36 -34.48 7.68
N ILE A 410 6.05 -34.55 7.96
CA ILE A 410 5.06 -35.15 7.06
C ILE A 410 4.77 -34.18 5.91
N THR A 411 5.35 -34.45 4.73
CA THR A 411 5.22 -33.63 3.51
C THR A 411 4.14 -34.12 2.55
N GLN A 412 3.57 -35.29 2.80
CA GLN A 412 2.60 -35.95 1.92
C GLN A 412 1.31 -35.14 1.72
N PHE A 413 1.01 -34.15 2.56
CA PHE A 413 -0.16 -33.29 2.40
C PHE A 413 0.04 -32.14 1.40
N ASN A 414 1.22 -32.01 0.76
CA ASN A 414 1.49 -30.92 -0.18
C ASN A 414 0.50 -30.87 -1.35
N PHE A 415 0.03 -32.03 -1.83
CA PHE A 415 -0.93 -32.11 -2.95
C PHE A 415 -2.23 -31.36 -2.66
N LEU A 416 -2.66 -31.26 -1.40
CA LEU A 416 -3.86 -30.48 -1.03
C LEU A 416 -3.67 -29.00 -1.33
N PHE A 417 -2.46 -28.48 -1.12
CA PHE A 417 -2.13 -27.07 -1.35
C PHE A 417 -1.89 -26.79 -2.84
N GLU A 418 -1.27 -27.72 -3.56
CA GLU A 418 -1.17 -27.64 -5.03
C GLU A 418 -2.57 -27.63 -5.69
N TRP A 419 -3.46 -28.51 -5.23
CA TRP A 419 -4.84 -28.55 -5.71
C TRP A 419 -5.60 -27.25 -5.38
N LEU A 420 -5.43 -26.74 -4.16
CA LEU A 420 -5.99 -25.45 -3.74
C LEU A 420 -5.50 -24.30 -4.63
N GLU A 421 -4.20 -24.21 -4.90
CA GLU A 421 -3.65 -23.19 -5.80
C GLU A 421 -4.19 -23.32 -7.23
N ASN A 422 -4.33 -24.53 -7.75
CA ASN A 422 -4.91 -24.75 -9.07
C ASN A 422 -6.37 -24.30 -9.13
N ILE A 423 -7.17 -24.56 -8.09
CA ILE A 423 -8.54 -24.03 -7.99
C ILE A 423 -8.51 -22.50 -7.98
N ILE A 424 -7.63 -21.89 -7.21
CA ILE A 424 -7.53 -20.43 -7.10
C ILE A 424 -7.11 -19.82 -8.45
N ARG A 425 -6.17 -20.43 -9.16
CA ARG A 425 -5.76 -20.02 -10.52
C ARG A 425 -6.94 -20.15 -11.49
N TYR A 426 -7.70 -21.24 -11.43
CA TYR A 426 -8.90 -21.42 -12.26
C TYR A 426 -9.98 -20.37 -11.95
N VAL A 427 -10.26 -20.12 -10.68
CA VAL A 427 -11.20 -19.08 -10.25
C VAL A 427 -10.71 -17.69 -10.68
N SER A 428 -9.40 -17.43 -10.62
CA SER A 428 -8.81 -16.17 -11.09
C SER A 428 -8.98 -15.96 -12.59
N GLN A 429 -8.98 -17.03 -13.40
CA GLN A 429 -9.21 -16.94 -14.84
C GLN A 429 -10.69 -16.69 -15.17
N LEU A 430 -11.61 -17.23 -14.36
CA LEU A 430 -13.05 -16.98 -14.49
C LEU A 430 -13.49 -15.64 -13.91
N SER A 431 -12.71 -15.10 -12.97
CA SER A 431 -13.04 -13.86 -12.27
C SER A 431 -13.00 -12.68 -13.22
N THR A 432 -14.00 -11.80 -13.10
CA THR A 432 -13.96 -10.50 -13.77
C THR A 432 -12.90 -9.60 -13.15
N ARG A 433 -12.49 -8.57 -13.90
CA ARG A 433 -11.64 -7.51 -13.36
C ARG A 433 -12.31 -6.83 -12.14
N PRO A 434 -11.55 -6.40 -11.13
CA PRO A 434 -12.08 -5.67 -9.99
C PRO A 434 -12.82 -4.39 -10.42
N PHE A 435 -13.83 -3.99 -9.63
CA PHE A 435 -14.50 -2.72 -9.81
C PHE A 435 -13.63 -1.58 -9.27
N VAL A 436 -13.26 -0.66 -10.15
CA VAL A 436 -12.53 0.55 -9.79
C VAL A 436 -13.53 1.66 -9.46
N PHE A 437 -13.46 2.15 -8.22
CA PHE A 437 -14.29 3.25 -7.71
C PHE A 437 -13.53 4.57 -7.66
N GLY A 438 -12.20 4.53 -7.59
CA GLY A 438 -11.40 5.70 -7.26
C GLY A 438 -11.17 5.85 -5.76
N GLN A 439 -10.26 6.75 -5.41
CA GLN A 439 -9.96 7.09 -4.03
C GLN A 439 -10.88 8.24 -3.59
N PRO A 440 -11.84 8.00 -2.68
CA PRO A 440 -12.65 9.09 -2.13
C PRO A 440 -11.75 10.06 -1.36
N ASN A 441 -12.00 11.35 -1.51
CA ASN A 441 -11.37 12.33 -0.63
C ASN A 441 -11.90 12.16 0.81
N LEU A 442 -11.23 12.77 1.79
CA LEU A 442 -11.59 12.59 3.20
C LEU A 442 -13.03 13.03 3.53
N TRP A 443 -13.55 14.06 2.85
CA TRP A 443 -14.93 14.52 3.04
C TRP A 443 -15.94 13.48 2.54
N VAL A 444 -15.75 12.97 1.32
CA VAL A 444 -16.59 11.92 0.74
C VAL A 444 -16.51 10.66 1.59
N LEU A 445 -15.33 10.29 2.09
CA LEU A 445 -15.19 9.15 3.01
C LEU A 445 -16.04 9.33 4.28
N VAL A 446 -15.96 10.49 4.95
CA VAL A 446 -16.76 10.75 6.14
C VAL A 446 -18.26 10.73 5.82
N CYS A 447 -18.68 11.34 4.70
CA CYS A 447 -20.07 11.28 4.24
C CYS A 447 -20.55 9.84 3.98
N LEU A 448 -19.70 9.00 3.37
CA LEU A 448 -20.00 7.57 3.15
C LEU A 448 -20.18 6.83 4.49
N LEU A 449 -19.26 7.02 5.44
CA LEU A 449 -19.32 6.37 6.76
C LEU A 449 -20.54 6.82 7.58
N VAL A 450 -20.86 8.12 7.57
CA VAL A 450 -22.06 8.65 8.23
C VAL A 450 -23.32 8.10 7.56
N SER A 451 -23.37 8.05 6.22
CA SER A 451 -24.51 7.49 5.49
C SER A 451 -24.74 6.02 5.81
N LEU A 452 -23.67 5.22 5.95
CA LEU A 452 -23.77 3.82 6.38
C LEU A 452 -24.33 3.69 7.81
N ALA A 453 -23.88 4.54 8.74
CA ALA A 453 -24.42 4.56 10.10
C ALA A 453 -25.92 4.91 10.10
N LEU A 454 -26.32 5.91 9.32
CA LEU A 454 -27.73 6.30 9.18
C LEU A 454 -28.57 5.21 8.51
N ILE A 455 -28.03 4.45 7.56
CA ILE A 455 -28.72 3.29 6.98
C ILE A 455 -29.00 2.25 8.05
N TYR A 456 -28.03 1.98 8.94
CA TYR A 456 -28.23 1.05 10.05
C TYR A 456 -29.36 1.50 10.98
N ASP A 457 -29.42 2.78 11.34
CA ASP A 457 -30.46 3.33 12.21
C ASP A 457 -31.84 3.37 11.55
N TYR A 458 -31.90 3.77 10.27
CA TYR A 458 -33.14 3.86 9.50
C TYR A 458 -33.50 2.57 8.74
N ARG A 459 -32.87 1.44 9.05
CA ARG A 459 -33.07 0.16 8.33
C ARG A 459 -34.52 -0.31 8.24
N LYS A 460 -35.37 0.07 9.20
CA LYS A 460 -36.81 -0.25 9.21
C LYS A 460 -37.65 0.67 8.33
N ASN A 461 -37.13 1.83 7.93
CA ASN A 461 -37.82 2.82 7.11
C ASN A 461 -37.30 2.78 5.66
N LEU A 462 -37.96 1.97 4.83
CA LEU A 462 -37.54 1.71 3.45
C LEU A 462 -37.36 2.97 2.59
N LYS A 463 -38.19 4.01 2.78
CA LYS A 463 -38.08 5.27 2.02
C LYS A 463 -36.78 6.01 2.34
N LYS A 464 -36.47 6.18 3.64
CA LYS A 464 -35.23 6.85 4.08
C LYS A 464 -34.00 6.01 3.75
N ALA A 465 -34.08 4.69 3.92
CA ALA A 465 -32.99 3.78 3.56
C ALA A 465 -32.68 3.83 2.05
N SER A 466 -33.69 3.81 1.19
CA SER A 466 -33.51 3.92 -0.26
C SER A 466 -32.87 5.24 -0.67
N LEU A 467 -33.30 6.37 -0.08
CA LEU A 467 -32.69 7.68 -0.32
C LEU A 467 -31.20 7.71 0.09
N LEU A 468 -30.85 7.13 1.23
CA LEU A 468 -29.46 7.05 1.68
C LEU A 468 -28.62 6.14 0.79
N ILE A 469 -29.17 5.03 0.29
CA ILE A 469 -28.49 4.17 -0.68
C ILE A 469 -28.23 4.95 -1.97
N LEU A 470 -29.21 5.68 -2.49
CA LEU A 470 -29.03 6.53 -3.67
C LEU A 470 -27.96 7.60 -3.45
N PHE A 471 -27.92 8.20 -2.25
CA PHE A 471 -26.88 9.16 -1.87
C PHE A 471 -25.49 8.51 -1.84
N ILE A 472 -25.35 7.32 -1.26
CA ILE A 472 -24.08 6.56 -1.27
C ILE A 472 -23.63 6.26 -2.71
N VAL A 473 -24.56 5.80 -3.56
CA VAL A 473 -24.26 5.52 -4.98
C VAL A 473 -23.79 6.80 -5.69
N SER A 474 -24.45 7.94 -5.42
CA SER A 474 -24.03 9.24 -5.96
C SER A 474 -22.61 9.64 -5.51
N LEU A 475 -22.26 9.43 -4.24
CA LEU A 475 -20.91 9.70 -3.73
C LEU A 475 -19.84 8.82 -4.40
N PHE A 476 -20.13 7.55 -4.63
CA PHE A 476 -19.24 6.67 -5.40
C PHE A 476 -19.12 7.10 -6.87
N LEU A 477 -20.21 7.56 -7.49
CA LEU A 477 -20.19 8.08 -8.86
C LEU A 477 -19.32 9.33 -8.98
N VAL A 478 -19.44 10.28 -8.06
CA VAL A 478 -18.61 11.50 -8.01
C VAL A 478 -17.13 11.17 -7.80
N THR A 479 -16.84 10.13 -7.01
CA THR A 479 -15.46 9.65 -6.80
C THR A 479 -14.90 9.02 -8.06
N LYS A 480 -15.71 8.22 -8.76
CA LYS A 480 -15.32 7.52 -9.98
C LYS A 480 -15.15 8.45 -11.18
N HIS A 481 -15.99 9.47 -11.27
CA HIS A 481 -16.01 10.45 -12.35
C HIS A 481 -15.83 11.87 -11.78
N PRO A 482 -14.59 12.26 -11.43
CA PRO A 482 -14.32 13.61 -10.95
C PRO A 482 -14.68 14.65 -12.01
N LEU A 483 -15.38 15.70 -11.59
CA LEU A 483 -15.87 16.78 -12.45
C LEU A 483 -14.77 17.79 -12.83
N GLU A 484 -13.51 17.36 -12.94
CA GLU A 484 -12.37 18.21 -13.27
C GLU A 484 -11.54 17.56 -14.38
N ASN A 485 -11.11 18.36 -15.35
CA ASN A 485 -10.10 17.92 -16.31
C ASN A 485 -8.75 17.79 -15.61
N GLU A 486 -7.94 16.81 -16.02
CA GLU A 486 -6.61 16.63 -15.48
C GLU A 486 -5.57 16.23 -16.52
N ILE A 487 -4.36 16.77 -16.35
CA ILE A 487 -3.13 16.32 -17.00
C ILE A 487 -2.12 16.07 -15.89
N THR A 488 -1.59 14.85 -15.80
CA THR A 488 -0.63 14.48 -14.74
C THR A 488 0.62 13.88 -15.34
N VAL A 489 1.76 14.49 -15.06
CA VAL A 489 3.08 13.93 -15.35
C VAL A 489 3.52 13.14 -14.12
N LEU A 490 3.60 11.82 -14.24
CA LEU A 490 3.99 10.94 -13.14
C LEU A 490 5.50 10.93 -12.93
N ASP A 491 5.93 10.80 -11.67
CA ASP A 491 7.31 10.51 -11.33
C ASP A 491 7.58 9.01 -11.51
N MET A 492 8.31 8.67 -12.57
CA MET A 492 8.70 7.30 -12.89
C MET A 492 10.14 7.05 -12.43
N GLU A 493 10.49 5.80 -12.09
CA GLU A 493 11.90 5.48 -11.82
C GLU A 493 12.74 5.57 -13.10
N GLN A 494 12.17 5.13 -14.22
CA GLN A 494 12.74 5.27 -15.55
C GLN A 494 11.64 5.49 -16.61
N GLY A 495 11.96 6.31 -17.61
CA GLY A 495 11.06 6.73 -18.67
C GLY A 495 10.06 7.76 -18.19
N ARG A 496 8.93 7.88 -18.90
CA ARG A 496 7.89 8.85 -18.59
C ARG A 496 6.50 8.22 -18.67
N SER A 497 5.54 8.87 -18.02
CA SER A 497 4.12 8.59 -18.23
C SER A 497 3.32 9.86 -17.97
N ILE A 498 2.47 10.25 -18.94
CA ILE A 498 1.61 11.42 -18.86
C ILE A 498 0.17 10.95 -19.00
N PHE A 499 -0.64 11.20 -17.98
CA PHE A 499 -2.04 10.83 -17.95
C PHE A 499 -2.94 12.05 -18.20
N LEU A 500 -3.85 11.93 -19.15
CA LEU A 500 -4.84 12.95 -19.49
C LEU A 500 -6.24 12.38 -19.29
N ARG A 501 -7.12 13.13 -18.64
CA ARG A 501 -8.53 12.76 -18.47
C ARG A 501 -9.44 13.96 -18.45
N ASP A 502 -10.45 13.96 -19.30
CA ASP A 502 -11.45 15.02 -19.33
C ASP A 502 -12.63 14.79 -18.37
N MET A 503 -13.48 15.80 -18.19
CA MET A 503 -14.70 15.70 -17.38
C MET A 503 -15.74 14.70 -17.94
N THR A 504 -15.65 14.32 -19.22
CA THR A 504 -16.54 13.32 -19.82
C THR A 504 -16.12 11.89 -19.46
N GLY A 505 -14.90 11.72 -18.93
CA GLY A 505 -14.30 10.45 -18.59
C GLY A 505 -13.43 9.85 -19.70
N LYS A 506 -13.20 10.57 -20.81
CA LYS A 506 -12.27 10.14 -21.85
C LYS A 506 -10.84 10.18 -21.30
N THR A 507 -10.09 9.13 -21.56
CA THR A 507 -8.73 8.94 -21.03
C THR A 507 -7.70 8.73 -22.13
N ILE A 508 -6.59 9.47 -22.05
CA ILE A 508 -5.41 9.28 -22.89
C ILE A 508 -4.21 9.06 -21.99
N LEU A 509 -3.45 8.00 -22.24
CA LEU A 509 -2.19 7.72 -21.56
C LEU A 509 -1.04 7.81 -22.54
N LEU A 510 -0.08 8.68 -22.29
CA LEU A 510 1.14 8.81 -23.09
C LEU A 510 2.28 8.13 -22.35
N ASP A 511 2.83 7.06 -22.94
CA ASP A 511 3.88 6.21 -22.40
C ASP A 511 3.57 5.55 -21.04
N VAL A 512 4.27 4.46 -20.75
CA VAL A 512 4.04 3.63 -19.54
C VAL A 512 5.30 3.44 -18.68
N GLY A 513 6.30 4.30 -18.90
CA GLY A 513 7.64 4.15 -18.33
C GLY A 513 8.39 2.93 -18.89
N GLU A 514 9.67 2.82 -18.55
CA GLU A 514 10.56 1.81 -19.12
C GLU A 514 11.04 0.80 -18.08
N LYS A 515 11.30 -0.42 -18.54
CA LYS A 515 12.02 -1.40 -17.75
C LYS A 515 13.49 -1.03 -17.66
N LEU A 516 14.04 -1.05 -16.44
CA LEU A 516 15.48 -0.92 -16.20
C LEU A 516 16.24 -2.03 -16.93
N ALA A 517 17.25 -1.65 -17.70
CA ALA A 517 18.16 -2.60 -18.33
C ALA A 517 18.81 -3.46 -17.24
N VAL A 518 18.42 -4.74 -17.21
CA VAL A 518 18.97 -5.72 -16.29
C VAL A 518 20.36 -6.08 -16.82
N GLU A 519 21.40 -5.77 -16.05
CA GLU A 519 22.74 -6.31 -16.31
C GLU A 519 22.64 -7.84 -16.35
N LYS A 520 23.42 -8.53 -17.22
CA LYS A 520 23.44 -9.99 -17.22
C LYS A 520 23.76 -10.47 -15.80
N LYS A 521 22.79 -11.13 -15.16
CA LYS A 521 22.88 -11.63 -13.80
C LYS A 521 22.91 -13.15 -13.82
N GLU A 522 23.62 -13.73 -12.86
CA GLU A 522 23.54 -15.16 -12.59
C GLU A 522 22.17 -15.49 -11.96
N ALA A 523 21.69 -16.72 -12.13
CA ALA A 523 20.36 -17.14 -11.67
C ALA A 523 20.11 -16.82 -10.18
N TRP A 524 21.12 -16.95 -9.32
CA TRP A 524 20.98 -16.64 -7.89
C TRP A 524 20.84 -15.15 -7.57
N GLN A 525 21.23 -14.26 -8.50
CA GLN A 525 21.15 -12.80 -8.37
C GLN A 525 19.84 -12.22 -8.91
N GLU A 526 19.06 -13.01 -9.65
CA GLU A 526 17.77 -12.61 -10.19
C GLU A 526 16.80 -12.25 -9.07
N LYS A 527 16.15 -11.10 -9.22
CA LYS A 527 15.22 -10.56 -8.23
C LYS A 527 13.80 -10.73 -8.74
N VAL A 528 12.92 -11.10 -7.83
CA VAL A 528 11.49 -10.91 -8.02
C VAL A 528 11.21 -9.43 -7.76
N THR A 529 10.94 -8.66 -8.81
CA THR A 529 10.60 -7.24 -8.69
C THR A 529 9.24 -6.97 -9.29
N SER A 530 8.32 -6.46 -8.49
CA SER A 530 7.17 -5.71 -9.02
C SER A 530 7.66 -4.53 -9.87
N SER A 531 7.07 -4.39 -11.06
CA SER A 531 7.41 -3.33 -12.00
C SER A 531 7.05 -1.94 -11.49
N VAL A 532 7.64 -0.91 -12.11
CA VAL A 532 7.30 0.49 -11.82
C VAL A 532 5.83 0.75 -12.17
N ALA A 533 5.31 0.14 -13.23
CA ALA A 533 3.92 0.24 -13.63
C ALA A 533 2.97 -0.28 -12.53
N LYS A 534 3.26 -1.46 -11.95
CA LYS A 534 2.47 -2.03 -10.84
C LYS A 534 2.56 -1.22 -9.55
N ARG A 535 3.72 -0.61 -9.25
CA ARG A 535 3.94 0.13 -8.00
C ARG A 535 3.43 1.58 -8.02
N SER A 536 3.48 2.25 -9.17
CA SER A 536 3.22 3.68 -9.27
C SER A 536 2.07 4.03 -10.21
N LEU A 537 2.13 3.55 -11.46
CA LEU A 537 1.18 3.94 -12.51
C LEU A 537 -0.22 3.34 -12.29
N ILE A 538 -0.31 2.01 -12.11
CA ILE A 538 -1.59 1.30 -11.90
C ILE A 538 -2.33 1.84 -10.66
N PRO A 539 -1.69 1.98 -9.47
CA PRO A 539 -2.37 2.54 -8.30
C PRO A 539 -2.85 3.96 -8.52
N TYR A 540 -2.06 4.81 -9.21
CA TYR A 540 -2.48 6.17 -9.54
C TYR A 540 -3.73 6.19 -10.41
N LEU A 541 -3.73 5.48 -11.54
CA LEU A 541 -4.89 5.43 -12.44
C LEU A 541 -6.14 4.88 -11.74
N LYS A 542 -5.99 3.83 -10.91
CA LYS A 542 -7.08 3.29 -10.10
C LYS A 542 -7.60 4.31 -9.08
N SER A 543 -6.71 5.08 -8.43
CA SER A 543 -7.11 6.16 -7.50
C SER A 543 -7.93 7.26 -8.18
N ARG A 544 -7.77 7.44 -9.49
CA ARG A 544 -8.57 8.36 -10.30
C ARG A 544 -9.86 7.73 -10.85
N GLY A 545 -10.22 6.51 -10.45
CA GLY A 545 -11.46 5.88 -10.92
C GLY A 545 -11.37 5.30 -12.34
N VAL A 546 -10.17 5.21 -12.92
CA VAL A 546 -9.96 4.74 -14.29
C VAL A 546 -10.12 3.22 -14.34
N ALA A 547 -11.12 2.74 -15.07
CA ALA A 547 -11.31 1.31 -15.35
C ALA A 547 -10.98 0.95 -16.82
N LYS A 548 -11.00 1.95 -17.69
CA LYS A 548 -10.74 1.84 -19.13
C LYS A 548 -9.82 2.98 -19.55
N ILE A 549 -8.85 2.69 -20.42
CA ILE A 549 -8.01 3.68 -21.08
C ILE A 549 -8.47 3.72 -22.54
N ASP A 550 -8.97 4.87 -23.02
CA ASP A 550 -9.52 4.96 -24.37
C ASP A 550 -8.41 4.92 -25.44
N GLN A 551 -7.34 5.68 -25.24
CA GLN A 551 -6.19 5.72 -26.14
C GLN A 551 -4.89 5.65 -25.34
N LEU A 552 -4.00 4.73 -25.69
CA LEU A 552 -2.65 4.65 -25.14
C LEU A 552 -1.66 4.95 -26.27
N VAL A 553 -0.86 6.01 -26.15
CA VAL A 553 0.13 6.39 -27.16
C VAL A 553 1.53 6.08 -26.67
N LEU A 554 2.28 5.32 -27.44
CA LEU A 554 3.72 5.14 -27.24
C LEU A 554 4.46 6.14 -28.13
N THR A 555 5.25 7.01 -27.51
CA THR A 555 5.90 8.11 -28.22
C THR A 555 7.32 7.79 -28.69
N ASP A 556 7.91 6.72 -28.15
CA ASP A 556 9.21 6.17 -28.56
C ASP A 556 8.99 4.76 -29.12
N SER A 557 9.74 4.43 -30.16
CA SER A 557 9.74 3.14 -30.84
C SER A 557 10.57 2.07 -30.11
N GLU A 558 11.09 2.34 -28.93
CA GLU A 558 11.86 1.39 -28.13
C GLU A 558 10.99 0.30 -27.45
N PRO A 559 11.38 -0.98 -27.54
CA PRO A 559 10.59 -2.09 -26.98
C PRO A 559 10.60 -2.15 -25.45
N LYS A 560 11.33 -1.27 -24.76
CA LYS A 560 11.49 -1.26 -23.29
C LYS A 560 10.19 -0.98 -22.53
N GLN A 561 9.17 -0.46 -23.20
CA GLN A 561 7.85 -0.19 -22.64
C GLN A 561 6.88 -1.39 -22.76
N LEU A 562 7.22 -2.41 -23.55
CA LEU A 562 6.29 -3.50 -23.91
C LEU A 562 5.85 -4.34 -22.70
N ASP A 563 6.77 -4.65 -21.78
CA ASP A 563 6.42 -5.40 -20.57
C ASP A 563 5.41 -4.63 -19.70
N HIS A 564 5.64 -3.33 -19.49
CA HIS A 564 4.71 -2.47 -18.76
C HIS A 564 3.37 -2.31 -19.49
N LEU A 565 3.37 -2.25 -20.83
CA LEU A 565 2.15 -2.20 -21.63
C LEU A 565 1.29 -3.46 -21.41
N LEU A 566 1.90 -4.64 -21.38
CA LEU A 566 1.21 -5.91 -21.10
C LEU A 566 0.66 -5.98 -19.66
N GLU A 567 1.36 -5.39 -18.70
CA GLU A 567 0.85 -5.28 -17.32
C GLU A 567 -0.36 -4.33 -17.25
N ILE A 568 -0.30 -3.21 -17.96
CA ILE A 568 -1.39 -2.24 -18.07
C ILE A 568 -2.61 -2.85 -18.76
N SER A 569 -2.42 -3.67 -19.81
CA SER A 569 -3.52 -4.34 -20.51
C SER A 569 -4.21 -5.43 -19.67
N LYS A 570 -3.49 -6.05 -18.73
CA LYS A 570 -4.08 -6.95 -17.74
C LYS A 570 -4.93 -6.17 -16.73
N ALA A 571 -4.44 -5.02 -16.28
CA ALA A 571 -5.10 -4.20 -15.25
C ALA A 571 -6.31 -3.39 -15.77
N PHE A 572 -6.26 -2.87 -16.99
CA PHE A 572 -7.27 -1.97 -17.55
C PHE A 572 -7.84 -2.48 -18.87
N ASN A 573 -9.07 -2.06 -19.20
CA ASN A 573 -9.59 -2.24 -20.55
C ASN A 573 -8.97 -1.20 -21.49
N LEU A 574 -8.21 -1.63 -22.50
CA LEU A 574 -7.58 -0.73 -23.47
C LEU A 574 -8.45 -0.61 -24.72
N GLY A 575 -8.79 0.63 -25.10
CA GLY A 575 -9.57 0.93 -26.31
C GLY A 575 -8.74 0.75 -27.58
N GLU A 576 -7.74 1.62 -27.77
CA GLU A 576 -6.75 1.50 -28.84
C GLU A 576 -5.35 1.87 -28.36
N ILE A 577 -4.35 1.24 -28.98
CA ILE A 577 -2.93 1.50 -28.76
C ILE A 577 -2.38 2.14 -30.03
N LEU A 578 -1.83 3.34 -29.88
CA LEU A 578 -1.29 4.17 -30.93
C LEU A 578 0.22 4.11 -30.87
N VAL A 579 0.85 3.68 -31.96
CA VAL A 579 2.29 3.52 -32.08
C VAL A 579 2.79 4.07 -33.42
N THR A 580 4.09 4.30 -33.53
CA THR A 580 4.72 4.68 -34.81
C THR A 580 4.68 3.51 -35.81
N GLU A 581 4.77 3.82 -37.11
CA GLU A 581 4.85 2.79 -38.16
C GLU A 581 6.10 1.90 -38.01
N GLU A 582 7.20 2.47 -37.51
CA GLU A 582 8.43 1.72 -37.19
C GLU A 582 8.19 0.66 -36.12
N THR A 583 7.41 0.99 -35.08
CA THR A 583 7.10 0.06 -33.99
C THR A 583 6.22 -1.10 -34.45
N LEU A 584 5.24 -0.83 -35.32
CA LEU A 584 4.41 -1.86 -35.95
C LEU A 584 5.21 -2.83 -36.82
N SER A 585 6.32 -2.35 -37.39
CA SER A 585 7.19 -3.17 -38.26
C SER A 585 8.08 -4.13 -37.49
N LYS A 586 8.19 -4.00 -36.15
CA LYS A 586 9.01 -4.86 -35.30
C LYS A 586 8.23 -6.14 -34.95
N SER A 587 8.69 -7.29 -35.44
CA SER A 587 8.06 -8.60 -35.23
C SER A 587 7.88 -8.93 -33.75
N GLU A 588 8.92 -8.74 -32.92
CA GLU A 588 8.88 -9.03 -31.48
C GLU A 588 7.76 -8.25 -30.75
N PHE A 589 7.50 -7.01 -31.17
CA PHE A 589 6.47 -6.17 -30.60
C PHE A 589 5.06 -6.65 -31.02
N MET A 590 4.90 -7.00 -32.30
CA MET A 590 3.63 -7.47 -32.85
C MET A 590 3.24 -8.87 -32.38
N ASP A 591 4.20 -9.78 -32.20
CA ASP A 591 3.91 -11.14 -31.77
C ASP A 591 3.33 -11.15 -30.35
N LYS A 592 3.91 -10.39 -29.42
CA LYS A 592 3.35 -10.23 -28.05
C LYS A 592 2.00 -9.50 -28.02
N LEU A 593 1.74 -8.58 -28.95
CA LEU A 593 0.47 -7.86 -29.02
C LEU A 593 -0.66 -8.68 -29.66
N LYS A 594 -0.33 -9.54 -30.63
CA LYS A 594 -1.29 -10.49 -31.22
C LYS A 594 -1.80 -11.49 -30.19
N GLU A 595 -0.93 -11.97 -29.31
CA GLU A 595 -1.32 -12.87 -28.21
C GLU A 595 -2.33 -12.25 -27.24
N SER A 596 -2.41 -10.91 -27.18
CA SER A 596 -3.23 -10.18 -26.21
C SER A 596 -4.52 -9.57 -26.78
N ASN A 597 -4.87 -9.84 -28.06
CA ASN A 597 -6.09 -9.35 -28.72
C ASN A 597 -6.30 -7.81 -28.60
N LEU A 598 -5.20 -7.04 -28.58
CA LEU A 598 -5.23 -5.59 -28.44
C LEU A 598 -5.40 -4.89 -29.79
N LYS A 599 -6.21 -3.84 -29.83
CA LYS A 599 -6.37 -3.00 -31.03
C LYS A 599 -5.20 -2.04 -31.14
N VAL A 600 -4.29 -2.32 -32.06
CA VAL A 600 -3.09 -1.50 -32.31
C VAL A 600 -3.21 -0.86 -33.67
N ARG A 601 -2.97 0.46 -33.76
CA ARG A 601 -2.96 1.17 -35.05
C ARG A 601 -1.81 2.18 -35.13
N PRO A 602 -1.29 2.46 -36.34
CA PRO A 602 -0.31 3.51 -36.53
C PRO A 602 -0.93 4.88 -36.27
N ILE A 603 -0.14 5.78 -35.69
CA ILE A 603 -0.46 7.20 -35.55
C ILE A 603 0.36 8.00 -36.56
N LYS A 604 -0.27 8.94 -37.26
CA LYS A 604 0.37 9.70 -38.35
C LYS A 604 0.53 11.18 -37.99
N THR A 605 1.52 11.83 -38.60
CA THR A 605 1.68 13.29 -38.51
C THR A 605 0.41 13.99 -39.02
N GLY A 606 -0.04 15.02 -38.30
CA GLY A 606 -1.27 15.77 -38.58
C GLY A 606 -2.54 15.14 -38.01
N GLU A 607 -2.48 13.93 -37.45
CA GLU A 607 -3.62 13.32 -36.76
C GLU A 607 -3.93 14.08 -35.46
N GLN A 608 -5.21 14.22 -35.12
CA GLN A 608 -5.69 14.98 -33.97
C GLN A 608 -6.24 14.07 -32.87
N LEU A 609 -5.57 14.06 -31.72
CA LEU A 609 -6.04 13.40 -30.50
C LEU A 609 -7.02 14.32 -29.76
N VAL A 610 -8.32 14.10 -29.97
CA VAL A 610 -9.39 14.93 -29.38
C VAL A 610 -9.48 14.70 -27.87
N ILE A 611 -9.29 15.75 -27.06
CA ILE A 611 -9.46 15.71 -25.60
C ILE A 611 -9.72 17.11 -25.07
N PHE A 612 -10.44 17.25 -23.95
CA PHE A 612 -10.78 18.55 -23.33
C PHE A 612 -11.59 19.50 -24.23
N GLY A 613 -12.35 18.96 -25.17
CA GLY A 613 -13.09 19.77 -26.17
C GLY A 613 -12.21 20.38 -27.25
N SER A 614 -10.93 20.01 -27.30
CA SER A 614 -9.92 20.46 -28.26
C SER A 614 -9.15 19.24 -28.81
N SER A 615 -7.97 19.45 -29.39
CA SER A 615 -7.12 18.35 -29.86
C SER A 615 -5.63 18.62 -29.68
N LEU A 616 -4.87 17.53 -29.56
CA LEU A 616 -3.42 17.51 -29.71
C LEU A 616 -3.08 17.01 -31.12
N GLU A 617 -2.43 17.84 -31.92
CA GLU A 617 -1.91 17.46 -33.22
C GLU A 617 -0.60 16.69 -33.05
N VAL A 618 -0.49 15.56 -33.75
CA VAL A 618 0.67 14.67 -33.71
C VAL A 618 1.72 15.14 -34.72
N ILE A 619 2.96 15.25 -34.26
CA ILE A 619 4.12 15.61 -35.07
C ILE A 619 5.16 14.49 -34.93
N GLU A 620 5.41 13.75 -36.00
CA GLU A 620 6.42 12.68 -36.02
C GLU A 620 7.73 13.18 -36.62
N ASN A 621 8.85 12.76 -36.04
CA ASN A 621 10.16 12.98 -36.65
C ASN A 621 10.37 11.99 -37.81
N GLN A 622 10.36 12.48 -39.05
CA GLN A 622 10.53 11.69 -40.28
C GLN A 622 12.01 11.47 -40.67
N ASN A 623 12.96 11.85 -39.83
CA ASN A 623 14.37 11.81 -40.21
C ASN A 623 14.91 10.37 -40.20
N ARG A 624 15.27 9.83 -41.37
CA ARG A 624 15.64 8.41 -41.60
C ARG A 624 16.85 7.92 -40.79
N ASP A 625 17.71 8.83 -40.34
CA ASP A 625 18.93 8.51 -39.57
C ASP A 625 18.72 8.57 -38.05
N SER A 626 17.55 9.02 -37.57
CA SER A 626 17.23 9.14 -36.14
C SER A 626 16.03 8.27 -35.77
N LYS A 627 16.00 7.76 -34.54
CA LYS A 627 14.87 6.97 -34.03
C LYS A 627 13.56 7.75 -34.17
N THR A 628 12.52 7.12 -34.72
CA THR A 628 11.20 7.76 -34.82
C THR A 628 10.68 8.08 -33.42
N SER A 629 10.21 9.31 -33.24
CA SER A 629 9.67 9.82 -31.99
C SER A 629 8.53 10.77 -32.28
N ILE A 630 7.58 10.85 -31.35
CA ILE A 630 6.37 11.66 -31.49
C ILE A 630 6.43 12.86 -30.54
N ALA A 631 6.13 14.04 -31.07
CA ALA A 631 5.73 15.22 -30.33
C ALA A 631 4.24 15.50 -30.55
N MET A 632 3.63 16.20 -29.60
CA MET A 632 2.23 16.58 -29.68
C MET A 632 2.07 18.04 -29.33
N TYR A 633 1.30 18.78 -30.12
CA TYR A 633 1.07 20.20 -29.93
C TYR A 633 -0.42 20.54 -30.03
N GLY A 634 -0.93 21.36 -29.12
CA GLY A 634 -2.31 21.81 -29.21
C GLY A 634 -2.74 22.68 -28.04
N LYS A 635 -3.87 23.37 -28.22
CA LYS A 635 -4.50 24.14 -27.16
C LYS A 635 -5.36 23.21 -26.30
N LEU A 636 -5.09 23.15 -25.00
CA LEU A 636 -5.89 22.40 -24.03
C LEU A 636 -6.49 23.38 -23.02
N LEU A 637 -7.82 23.50 -23.01
CA LEU A 637 -8.54 24.55 -22.29
C LEU A 637 -8.04 25.97 -22.67
N ASN A 638 -7.45 26.69 -21.71
CA ASN A 638 -6.98 28.06 -21.88
C ASN A 638 -5.49 28.20 -22.21
N GLN A 639 -4.72 27.11 -22.33
CA GLN A 639 -3.27 27.12 -22.54
C GLN A 639 -2.84 26.23 -23.71
N THR A 640 -1.72 26.57 -24.36
CA THR A 640 -1.10 25.71 -25.38
C THR A 640 -0.06 24.77 -24.76
N PHE A 641 -0.15 23.48 -25.09
CA PHE A 641 0.75 22.44 -24.61
C PHE A 641 1.62 21.93 -25.76
N LEU A 642 2.90 21.73 -25.46
CA LEU A 642 3.83 20.99 -26.29
C LEU A 642 4.38 19.82 -25.49
N VAL A 643 4.06 18.60 -25.89
CA VAL A 643 4.65 17.37 -25.33
C VAL A 643 5.77 16.95 -26.25
N THR A 644 7.02 17.16 -25.84
CA THR A 644 8.20 16.79 -26.62
C THR A 644 8.58 15.37 -26.28
N GLY A 645 8.55 14.44 -27.26
CA GLY A 645 9.17 13.12 -27.12
C GLY A 645 10.68 13.19 -27.00
N ASN A 646 11.38 12.15 -27.47
CA ASN A 646 12.84 12.20 -27.63
C ASN A 646 13.25 12.89 -28.95
N ILE A 647 12.35 13.70 -29.54
CA ILE A 647 12.61 14.45 -30.76
C ILE A 647 13.67 15.52 -30.48
N GLU A 648 14.65 15.66 -31.37
CA GLU A 648 15.61 16.75 -31.30
C GLU A 648 14.89 18.10 -31.43
N GLU A 649 15.02 18.96 -30.42
CA GLU A 649 14.36 20.27 -30.37
C GLU A 649 14.73 21.17 -31.56
N LYS A 650 15.93 20.96 -32.13
CA LYS A 650 16.39 21.60 -33.37
C LYS A 650 15.53 21.22 -34.59
N PHE A 651 15.03 19.99 -34.66
CA PHE A 651 14.12 19.55 -35.72
C PHE A 651 12.76 20.26 -35.59
N LEU A 652 12.20 20.32 -34.37
CA LEU A 652 10.91 21.00 -34.14
C LEU A 652 10.99 22.48 -34.50
N ASN A 653 12.07 23.17 -34.12
CA ASN A 653 12.24 24.57 -34.47
C ASN A 653 12.41 24.79 -36.00
N LYS A 654 13.14 23.90 -36.68
CA LYS A 654 13.38 24.01 -38.13
C LYS A 654 12.12 23.70 -38.95
N SER A 655 11.38 22.66 -38.56
CA SER A 655 10.19 22.17 -39.27
C SER A 655 8.94 22.98 -38.93
N TYR A 656 8.86 23.57 -37.73
CA TYR A 656 7.72 24.33 -37.24
C TYR A 656 8.12 25.63 -36.49
N PRO A 657 8.71 26.63 -37.19
CA PRO A 657 9.32 27.82 -36.58
C PRO A 657 8.36 28.80 -35.88
N LYS A 658 7.05 28.53 -35.88
CA LYS A 658 6.02 29.37 -35.24
C LYS A 658 5.39 28.73 -33.99
N ILE A 659 5.87 27.57 -33.53
CA ILE A 659 5.30 26.92 -32.35
C ILE A 659 5.67 27.74 -31.09
N GLN A 660 4.64 28.27 -30.42
CA GLN A 660 4.75 28.87 -29.09
C GLN A 660 3.83 28.10 -28.16
N ALA A 661 4.39 27.60 -27.05
CA ALA A 661 3.66 26.79 -26.09
C ALA A 661 3.67 27.47 -24.72
N ASP A 662 2.52 27.63 -24.08
CA ASP A 662 2.46 28.10 -22.69
C ASP A 662 3.12 27.09 -21.74
N VAL A 663 2.92 25.79 -22.01
CA VAL A 663 3.41 24.67 -21.21
C VAL A 663 4.18 23.68 -22.08
N VAL A 664 5.43 23.39 -21.70
CA VAL A 664 6.24 22.34 -22.34
C VAL A 664 6.42 21.16 -21.39
N LEU A 665 6.06 19.96 -21.84
CA LEU A 665 6.30 18.70 -21.13
C LEU A 665 7.41 17.93 -21.84
N THR A 666 8.56 17.77 -21.18
CA THR A 666 9.74 17.10 -21.74
C THR A 666 10.25 15.99 -20.81
N HIS A 667 11.19 15.18 -21.31
CA HIS A 667 11.81 14.09 -20.57
C HIS A 667 13.34 14.17 -20.67
N GLN A 668 14.00 14.10 -19.51
CA GLN A 668 15.46 14.12 -19.41
C GLN A 668 15.97 12.72 -19.07
N GLN A 669 16.63 12.09 -20.05
CA GLN A 669 17.33 10.83 -19.85
C GLN A 669 18.60 11.02 -18.99
N ALA A 670 18.90 10.04 -18.13
CA ALA A 670 19.99 10.10 -17.15
C ALA A 670 21.41 10.39 -17.73
N LEU A 671 21.59 10.21 -19.04
CA LEU A 671 22.87 10.36 -19.77
C LEU A 671 23.04 11.71 -20.49
N LYS A 672 21.98 12.51 -20.71
CA LYS A 672 22.08 13.80 -21.44
C LYS A 672 22.46 14.95 -20.50
N LYS A 673 23.46 15.76 -20.92
CA LYS A 673 23.98 16.94 -20.19
C LYS A 673 22.95 18.08 -20.15
N LYS A 674 23.19 19.06 -19.27
CA LYS A 674 22.44 20.33 -19.03
C LYS A 674 21.91 21.09 -20.26
N THR A 675 22.42 20.80 -21.46
CA THR A 675 22.21 21.55 -22.70
C THR A 675 20.78 21.53 -23.25
N ASP A 676 19.91 20.61 -22.83
CA ASP A 676 18.53 20.54 -23.34
C ASP A 676 17.64 21.67 -22.77
N VAL A 677 17.93 22.20 -21.57
CA VAL A 677 17.09 23.26 -20.97
C VAL A 677 17.24 24.61 -21.70
N GLU A 678 18.46 24.91 -22.17
CA GLU A 678 18.76 26.15 -22.92
C GLU A 678 18.12 26.14 -24.32
N VAL A 679 17.90 24.97 -24.91
CA VAL A 679 17.30 24.84 -26.26
C VAL A 679 15.76 24.95 -26.20
N LEU A 680 15.14 24.69 -25.05
CA LEU A 680 13.70 24.87 -24.83
C LEU A 680 13.25 26.34 -24.71
N GLU A 681 14.16 27.29 -24.46
CA GLU A 681 13.83 28.73 -24.44
C GLU A 681 13.31 29.23 -25.80
N ILE A 682 13.66 28.54 -26.88
CA ILE A 682 13.20 28.85 -28.25
C ILE A 682 11.67 28.85 -28.34
N PHE A 683 10.98 28.01 -27.56
CA PHE A 683 9.51 27.91 -27.56
C PHE A 683 8.82 28.94 -26.66
N GLN A 684 9.60 29.77 -25.94
CA GLN A 684 9.16 30.76 -24.96
C GLN A 684 8.11 30.26 -23.96
N PRO A 685 8.31 29.09 -23.30
CA PRO A 685 7.33 28.55 -22.38
C PRO A 685 7.22 29.35 -21.09
N LYS A 686 6.00 29.53 -20.60
CA LYS A 686 5.77 30.06 -19.25
C LYS A 686 6.10 29.01 -18.19
N ILE A 687 5.82 27.74 -18.50
CA ILE A 687 6.01 26.60 -17.61
C ILE A 687 6.70 25.47 -18.37
N THR A 688 7.75 24.91 -17.77
CA THR A 688 8.43 23.72 -18.29
C THR A 688 8.38 22.61 -17.26
N VAL A 689 7.84 21.46 -17.62
CA VAL A 689 7.80 20.25 -16.79
C VAL A 689 8.77 19.22 -17.36
N ILE A 690 9.69 18.75 -16.52
CA ILE A 690 10.73 17.79 -16.91
C ILE A 690 10.53 16.50 -16.10
N SER A 691 10.21 15.41 -16.81
CA SER A 691 10.27 14.06 -16.26
C SER A 691 11.72 13.60 -16.22
N VAL A 692 12.22 13.21 -15.04
CA VAL A 692 13.66 12.90 -14.83
C VAL A 692 13.85 11.43 -14.45
N ASP A 693 14.69 10.73 -15.19
CA ASP A 693 15.13 9.37 -14.83
C ASP A 693 15.90 9.36 -13.51
N LYS A 694 15.55 8.43 -12.62
CA LYS A 694 16.32 8.24 -11.37
C LYS A 694 17.64 7.54 -11.72
N LYS A 695 18.76 8.23 -11.55
CA LYS A 695 20.10 7.61 -11.68
C LYS A 695 20.23 6.38 -10.77
N LYS A 696 20.91 5.32 -11.23
CA LYS A 696 21.46 4.25 -10.37
C LYS A 696 22.38 4.92 -9.34
N LYS A 697 21.88 5.20 -8.13
CA LYS A 697 22.66 5.88 -7.08
C LYS A 697 23.75 4.96 -6.54
N PHE A 698 24.97 5.11 -7.05
CA PHE A 698 26.18 5.07 -6.24
C PHE A 698 27.00 6.30 -6.61
N LYS A 699 27.22 7.19 -5.61
CA LYS A 699 27.86 8.53 -5.71
C LYS A 699 26.89 9.53 -6.38
N GLU A 700 26.62 10.73 -5.86
CA GLU A 700 27.36 11.70 -5.06
C GLU A 700 26.36 12.60 -4.32
N LYS A 701 26.83 13.35 -3.32
CA LYS A 701 26.13 14.54 -2.81
C LYS A 701 26.03 15.53 -3.97
N ASN A 702 24.85 15.74 -4.54
CA ASN A 702 24.63 16.86 -5.45
C ASN A 702 24.45 18.11 -4.61
N GLY A 703 25.38 19.06 -4.77
CA GLY A 703 25.15 20.45 -4.41
C GLY A 703 23.93 20.99 -5.15
N GLU A 704 23.08 21.68 -4.41
CA GLU A 704 21.96 22.46 -4.91
C GLU A 704 22.51 23.61 -5.77
N ASN A 705 22.43 23.51 -7.09
CA ASN A 705 22.53 24.67 -7.97
C ASN A 705 21.13 24.96 -8.52
N ASN A 706 20.36 25.71 -7.73
CA ASN A 706 19.19 26.44 -8.18
C ASN A 706 19.67 27.69 -8.93
N GLN A 707 19.83 27.57 -10.25
CA GLN A 707 19.78 28.76 -11.11
C GLN A 707 18.33 28.91 -11.55
N GLU A 708 17.64 29.85 -10.91
CA GLU A 708 16.35 30.38 -11.34
C GLU A 708 16.57 31.18 -12.63
N PHE A 709 16.34 30.55 -13.78
CA PHE A 709 16.04 31.26 -15.02
C PHE A 709 14.56 31.65 -14.99
N GLY A 710 14.19 32.77 -15.60
CA GLY A 710 12.88 33.46 -15.47
C GLY A 710 11.61 32.70 -15.86
N ASN A 711 11.66 31.38 -16.12
CA ASN A 711 10.53 30.50 -16.41
C ASN A 711 10.33 29.50 -15.26
N SER A 712 9.08 29.17 -14.93
CA SER A 712 8.77 28.21 -13.85
C SER A 712 9.07 26.77 -14.29
N ILE A 713 10.22 26.24 -13.88
CA ILE A 713 10.65 24.86 -14.18
C ILE A 713 10.24 23.91 -13.05
N TYR A 714 9.49 22.85 -13.39
CA TYR A 714 9.09 21.79 -12.46
C TYR A 714 9.74 20.46 -12.85
N LYS A 715 10.41 19.80 -11.90
CA LYS A 715 11.08 18.50 -12.13
C LYS A 715 10.47 17.41 -11.25
N THR A 716 10.22 16.23 -11.83
CA THR A 716 9.53 15.14 -11.11
C THR A 716 10.37 14.55 -9.96
N ASP A 717 11.70 14.53 -10.08
CA ASP A 717 12.59 14.05 -9.03
C ASP A 717 12.59 14.94 -7.77
N GLN A 718 12.36 16.24 -7.96
CA GLN A 718 12.33 17.25 -6.90
C GLN A 718 10.93 17.46 -6.31
N LYS A 719 9.89 17.55 -7.15
CA LYS A 719 8.51 17.89 -6.76
C LYS A 719 7.55 16.70 -6.73
N GLY A 720 8.00 15.51 -7.16
CA GLY A 720 7.13 14.36 -7.40
C GLY A 720 6.28 14.56 -8.66
N ALA A 721 5.17 13.85 -8.75
CA ALA A 721 4.20 14.03 -9.83
C ALA A 721 3.67 15.46 -9.87
N ILE A 722 3.46 15.95 -11.07
CA ILE A 722 2.96 17.30 -11.33
C ILE A 722 1.61 17.17 -12.02
N ARG A 723 0.58 17.76 -11.43
CA ARG A 723 -0.80 17.67 -11.92
C ARG A 723 -1.33 19.06 -12.25
N PHE A 724 -1.83 19.20 -13.47
CA PHE A 724 -2.69 20.29 -13.90
C PHE A 724 -4.13 19.84 -13.75
N LYS A 725 -4.96 20.58 -13.04
CA LYS A 725 -6.40 20.30 -12.89
C LYS A 725 -7.24 21.55 -13.10
N GLY A 726 -8.47 21.40 -13.61
CA GLY A 726 -9.38 22.54 -13.70
C GLY A 726 -10.59 22.34 -14.60
N TRP A 727 -11.51 23.32 -14.54
CA TRP A 727 -12.71 23.37 -15.37
C TRP A 727 -12.45 24.14 -16.66
N ALA A 728 -12.05 25.42 -16.52
CA ALA A 728 -11.74 26.33 -17.63
C ALA A 728 -10.27 26.76 -17.67
N ALA A 729 -9.60 26.77 -16.52
CA ALA A 729 -8.20 27.16 -16.37
C ALA A 729 -7.44 26.16 -15.51
N TRP A 730 -6.17 25.96 -15.82
CA TRP A 730 -5.31 25.02 -15.11
C TRP A 730 -4.80 25.57 -13.78
N GLN A 731 -4.95 24.77 -12.73
CA GLN A 731 -4.24 24.91 -11.46
C GLN A 731 -3.20 23.81 -11.34
N ILE A 732 -1.99 24.18 -10.91
CA ILE A 732 -0.87 23.25 -10.78
C ILE A 732 -0.78 22.78 -9.33
N GLU A 733 -0.66 21.48 -9.15
CA GLU A 733 -0.39 20.84 -7.87
C GLU A 733 0.81 19.90 -7.99
N THR A 734 1.65 19.88 -6.95
CA THR A 734 2.77 18.97 -6.80
C THR A 734 2.56 18.03 -5.62
N VAL A 735 3.23 16.89 -5.62
CA VAL A 735 3.16 15.93 -4.49
C VAL A 735 3.90 16.46 -3.26
N ARG A 736 5.01 17.18 -3.48
CA ARG A 736 5.88 17.73 -2.43
C ARG A 736 5.71 19.23 -2.26
#